data_AF-A0A8C7KYZ5-F1
#
_entry.id   AF-A0A8C7KYZ5-F1
#
_cell.length_a   1.000
_cell.length_b   1.000
_cell.length_c   1.000
_cell.angle_alpha   90.00
_cell.angle_beta   90.00
_cell.angle_gamma   90.00
#
_symmetry.space_group_name_H-M   'P 1'
#
loop_
_entity.id
_entity.type
_entity.pdbx_description
1 polymer ?
#
loop_
_entity_poly.entity_id
_entity_poly.type
_entity_poly.pdbx_seq_one_letter_code
_entity_poly.pdbx_strand_id
1 'polypeptide(L)'
;MFSGAPPKDDLQTPIELSMQESQAEEIEALEDRAARVKRKCCEAQGESCSPADWIRQDGWPVGIHNMGNTCWFSAVIQSLFHLPVFRRLVLNYCLSERILEKNIAFMQELRCLFALMVGSTRRFVDPSAAVELLREAFRSSEAQQDVSEFTHKLLDWLEDAFQLAANGNLEDKKENPMVHLFYGTFVAERTHEGKTLSNIEQFGQYPLQVNGFNNLEECLEGAMVEGEIEALHPDQTISSGSKRWFSKLPPVLTFELSRFEFNQSLGRPEKIHKKLEFQEIIYMDRYLHKNNEQTYNRRGEVKRMKEHLTVLQQKLECYRSYGSGPTNYPLADMLQYMLEFACTKPTSVSPAEDPKLAASSPTPPSSNPQHTDANPDDTSQRMPIYKPFTQCRPPMDAPPHPAPHSVTEEELRFVKTCLQRWRTEMENNMDGTLKASIDRVSQALEGMYSDNRLCQVPYRLHAVLVHEGQALAGHYWAYIYDHSNQCWMKYNDVIVSESSWEELVRDSYGGMTNASAYCLMYIDDRLPHLIAEDTDDETGQVMQGMDSLPPILGRYVRQDNHWFQQELREWEEQLYQPPQQEPAAPTAASTTTRVPSKKKDESAEPVPQPGPMMLTPAMQGIIMAIAKARQAFDNEGPEAGLIKAFQEEYSRLFELSQEETTAQQDPRLHHALVYFFQNKAPNCVIERTLLEGFTDRNLSFDDRSISIMREARAKLRLIKPEDMDMEEYMVCALNYLNHAYKDNTMLLRRGEKRGVDQSLIALYRRRCLKELNDNAATLFRSSEVNGVEEGVIIMNEAVIPCMHLMSRPDMISQEDLDTMEAIRSHWCSYLEVDLDDSLQLKLGEFLPRVLDCSTERVVLKDPPTVRSKVPHDLCSRLALLRLMVRTGTLADDR
;
A
#
# COMPACT_ATOMS: atom_id res chain seq x y z
N MET A 1 75.70 -1.85 11.02
CA MET A 1 75.25 -2.72 9.91
C MET A 1 74.42 -3.83 10.51
N PHE A 2 73.15 -3.88 10.11
CA PHE A 2 72.20 -5.00 10.14
C PHE A 2 71.85 -5.64 11.50
N SER A 3 70.61 -6.02 11.83
CA SER A 3 69.22 -5.75 11.40
C SER A 3 68.39 -6.90 12.00
N GLY A 4 67.14 -6.64 12.38
CA GLY A 4 66.12 -7.70 12.44
C GLY A 4 65.42 -7.83 13.79
N ALA A 5 64.41 -6.99 14.01
CA ALA A 5 63.28 -7.30 14.89
C ALA A 5 62.23 -8.09 14.07
N PRO A 6 61.47 -9.03 14.67
CA PRO A 6 60.50 -9.85 13.95
C PRO A 6 59.22 -9.05 13.60
N PRO A 7 58.45 -9.47 12.58
CA PRO A 7 57.24 -8.77 12.14
C PRO A 7 56.07 -8.98 13.11
N LYS A 8 55.15 -8.01 13.15
CA LYS A 8 53.99 -7.92 14.04
C LYS A 8 52.67 -8.43 13.41
N ASP A 9 52.73 -9.21 12.33
CA ASP A 9 51.55 -9.49 11.49
C ASP A 9 50.82 -10.83 11.74
N ASP A 10 51.22 -11.66 12.70
CA ASP A 10 50.61 -12.99 12.89
C ASP A 10 49.35 -13.03 13.78
N LEU A 11 48.85 -11.88 14.25
CA LEU A 11 47.67 -11.80 15.14
C LEU A 11 46.44 -11.14 14.51
N GLN A 12 46.55 -10.48 13.36
CA GLN A 12 45.39 -9.89 12.65
C GLN A 12 44.68 -10.91 11.76
N THR A 13 45.42 -11.80 11.11
CA THR A 13 44.88 -12.84 10.21
C THR A 13 43.93 -13.83 10.92
N PRO A 14 44.21 -14.32 12.14
CA PRO A 14 43.30 -15.23 12.84
C PRO A 14 42.01 -14.54 13.30
N ILE A 15 42.06 -13.23 13.59
CA ILE A 15 40.90 -12.44 14.01
C ILE A 15 40.02 -12.13 12.81
N GLU A 16 40.60 -11.79 11.65
CA GLU A 16 39.87 -11.61 10.39
C GLU A 16 39.22 -12.92 9.91
N LEU A 17 39.92 -14.06 10.01
CA LEU A 17 39.36 -15.37 9.67
C LEU A 17 38.23 -15.79 10.61
N SER A 18 38.37 -15.56 11.91
CA SER A 18 37.32 -15.83 12.90
C SER A 18 36.10 -14.93 12.72
N MET A 19 36.29 -13.67 12.33
CA MET A 19 35.18 -12.75 12.00
C MET A 19 34.52 -13.11 10.66
N GLN A 20 35.26 -13.64 9.68
CA GLN A 20 34.68 -14.14 8.43
C GLN A 20 33.88 -15.43 8.62
N GLU A 21 34.31 -16.31 9.53
CA GLU A 21 33.60 -17.55 9.86
C GLU A 21 32.29 -17.28 10.60
N SER A 22 32.27 -16.39 11.60
CA SER A 22 31.03 -16.07 12.31
C SER A 22 30.01 -15.31 11.45
N GLN A 23 30.49 -14.44 10.56
CA GLN A 23 29.61 -13.80 9.56
C GLN A 23 29.07 -14.79 8.52
N ALA A 24 29.77 -15.90 8.25
CA ALA A 24 29.30 -16.93 7.31
C ALA A 24 28.17 -17.78 7.91
N GLU A 25 28.27 -18.16 9.19
CA GLU A 25 27.23 -18.92 9.90
C GLU A 25 25.93 -18.11 10.08
N GLU A 26 26.04 -16.80 10.35
CA GLU A 26 24.89 -15.90 10.50
C GLU A 26 24.12 -15.71 9.17
N ILE A 27 24.84 -15.78 8.04
CA ILE A 27 24.27 -15.68 6.70
C ILE A 27 23.66 -16.99 6.24
N GLU A 28 24.22 -18.15 6.59
CA GLU A 28 23.60 -19.45 6.29
C GLU A 28 22.20 -19.57 6.95
N ALA A 29 22.05 -19.01 8.16
CA ALA A 29 20.75 -18.90 8.85
C ALA A 29 19.77 -17.90 8.19
N LEU A 30 20.26 -16.78 7.66
CA LEU A 30 19.46 -15.79 6.92
C LEU A 30 19.09 -16.27 5.50
N GLU A 31 19.97 -17.03 4.85
CA GLU A 31 19.80 -17.69 3.55
C GLU A 31 18.65 -18.71 3.61
N ASP A 32 18.61 -19.54 4.65
CA ASP A 32 17.58 -20.56 4.82
C ASP A 32 16.20 -19.95 5.15
N ARG A 33 16.20 -18.75 5.77
CA ARG A 33 15.00 -17.96 6.07
C ARG A 33 14.47 -17.21 4.85
N ALA A 34 15.33 -16.55 4.07
CA ALA A 34 14.97 -15.84 2.84
C ALA A 34 14.48 -16.80 1.73
N ALA A 35 15.11 -17.98 1.59
CA ALA A 35 14.68 -19.01 0.63
C ALA A 35 13.33 -19.67 0.98
N ARG A 36 12.91 -19.61 2.26
CA ARG A 36 11.59 -20.09 2.73
C ARG A 36 10.47 -19.09 2.48
N VAL A 37 10.75 -17.79 2.56
CA VAL A 37 9.77 -16.71 2.35
C VAL A 37 9.49 -16.54 0.86
N LYS A 38 10.51 -16.57 0.00
CA LYS A 38 10.38 -16.39 -1.46
C LYS A 38 9.56 -17.50 -2.15
N ARG A 39 9.67 -18.76 -1.70
CA ARG A 39 8.84 -19.88 -2.18
C ARG A 39 7.34 -19.73 -1.88
N LYS A 40 6.98 -18.84 -0.96
CA LYS A 40 5.61 -18.60 -0.50
C LYS A 40 4.90 -17.48 -1.29
N CYS A 41 5.64 -16.68 -2.06
CA CYS A 41 5.12 -15.49 -2.74
C CYS A 41 4.64 -15.79 -4.18
N CYS A 42 5.23 -16.78 -4.87
CA CYS A 42 4.86 -17.11 -6.27
C CYS A 42 3.48 -17.77 -6.42
N GLU A 43 2.88 -18.29 -5.33
CA GLU A 43 1.58 -18.99 -5.37
C GLU A 43 0.36 -18.05 -5.31
N ALA A 44 0.55 -16.74 -5.12
CA ALA A 44 -0.52 -15.79 -4.80
C ALA A 44 -1.03 -14.91 -5.97
N GLN A 45 -0.46 -15.02 -7.18
CA GLN A 45 -0.88 -14.22 -8.33
C GLN A 45 -1.66 -15.07 -9.34
N GLY A 46 -2.98 -14.87 -9.35
CA GLY A 46 -3.96 -15.60 -10.18
C GLY A 46 -4.01 -15.20 -11.66
N GLU A 47 -2.88 -14.81 -12.26
CA GLU A 47 -2.75 -14.64 -13.71
C GLU A 47 -1.42 -15.26 -14.13
N SER A 48 -1.42 -16.02 -15.23
CA SER A 48 -0.26 -16.76 -15.74
C SER A 48 0.84 -15.81 -16.24
N CYS A 49 1.58 -15.19 -15.31
CA CYS A 49 2.78 -14.41 -15.60
C CYS A 49 3.98 -15.35 -15.76
N SER A 50 4.76 -15.19 -16.82
CA SER A 50 6.00 -15.93 -16.98
C SER A 50 7.06 -15.35 -16.03
N PRO A 51 7.83 -16.18 -15.32
CA PRO A 51 9.03 -15.72 -14.62
C PRO A 51 10.02 -14.98 -15.54
N ALA A 52 9.96 -15.20 -16.86
CA ALA A 52 10.76 -14.46 -17.85
C ALA A 52 10.41 -12.97 -17.92
N ASP A 53 9.16 -12.58 -17.62
CA ASP A 53 8.72 -11.18 -17.60
C ASP A 53 9.31 -10.39 -16.42
N TRP A 54 9.92 -11.10 -15.47
CA TRP A 54 10.55 -10.55 -14.27
C TRP A 54 12.07 -10.45 -14.39
N ILE A 55 12.64 -10.73 -15.56
CA ILE A 55 14.07 -10.54 -15.80
C ILE A 55 14.37 -9.03 -15.81
N ARG A 56 15.36 -8.62 -15.01
CA ARG A 56 15.86 -7.25 -14.97
C ARG A 56 16.55 -6.92 -16.28
N GLN A 57 16.27 -5.74 -16.83
CA GLN A 57 17.05 -5.20 -17.95
C GLN A 57 18.38 -4.67 -17.42
N ASP A 58 19.48 -4.94 -18.14
CA ASP A 58 20.82 -4.52 -17.73
C ASP A 58 20.88 -3.01 -17.47
N GLY A 59 21.46 -2.63 -16.33
CA GLY A 59 21.58 -1.23 -15.91
C GLY A 59 20.29 -0.60 -15.37
N TRP A 60 19.12 -1.25 -15.48
CA TRP A 60 17.86 -0.71 -14.99
C TRP A 60 17.74 -0.87 -13.46
N PRO A 61 17.20 0.09 -12.69
CA PRO A 61 17.04 -0.07 -11.24
C PRO A 61 16.00 -1.15 -10.86
N VAL A 62 16.13 -1.71 -9.65
CA VAL A 62 15.26 -2.77 -9.13
C VAL A 62 14.05 -2.17 -8.42
N GLY A 63 12.84 -2.68 -8.69
CA GLY A 63 11.62 -2.35 -7.96
C GLY A 63 11.46 -3.10 -6.63
N ILE A 64 10.49 -2.72 -5.81
CA ILE A 64 10.19 -3.38 -4.53
C ILE A 64 8.76 -3.89 -4.56
N HIS A 65 8.56 -5.16 -4.22
CA HIS A 65 7.23 -5.78 -4.17
C HIS A 65 6.37 -5.22 -3.03
N ASN A 66 5.12 -4.87 -3.33
CA ASN A 66 4.18 -4.35 -2.35
C ASN A 66 3.40 -5.50 -1.69
N MET A 67 3.56 -5.63 -0.37
CA MET A 67 2.99 -6.73 0.42
C MET A 67 1.66 -6.37 1.08
N GLY A 68 0.85 -5.56 0.40
CA GLY A 68 -0.41 -5.03 0.91
C GLY A 68 -0.21 -3.84 1.85
N ASN A 69 -0.57 -2.65 1.37
CA ASN A 69 -0.48 -1.37 2.09
C ASN A 69 0.93 -1.04 2.62
N THR A 70 1.97 -1.41 1.87
CA THR A 70 3.38 -1.17 2.22
C THR A 70 4.13 -0.31 1.20
N CYS A 71 3.42 0.30 0.25
CA CYS A 71 4.04 1.17 -0.78
C CYS A 71 4.78 2.38 -0.19
N TRP A 72 4.39 2.86 1.01
CA TRP A 72 5.14 3.89 1.73
C TRP A 72 6.58 3.44 2.07
N PHE A 73 6.78 2.16 2.41
CA PHE A 73 8.10 1.60 2.69
C PHE A 73 8.95 1.60 1.42
N SER A 74 8.37 1.16 0.30
CA SER A 74 9.01 1.16 -1.01
C SER A 74 9.51 2.56 -1.39
N ALA A 75 8.65 3.58 -1.31
CA ALA A 75 9.00 4.96 -1.64
C ALA A 75 10.16 5.50 -0.79
N VAL A 76 10.12 5.29 0.53
CA VAL A 76 11.16 5.75 1.46
C VAL A 76 12.47 5.01 1.21
N ILE A 77 12.44 3.68 1.15
CA ILE A 77 13.65 2.86 0.96
C ILE A 77 14.31 3.14 -0.38
N GLN A 78 13.54 3.27 -1.47
CA GLN A 78 14.10 3.64 -2.77
C GLN A 78 14.79 5.01 -2.71
N SER A 79 14.17 5.99 -2.04
CA SER A 79 14.76 7.34 -1.91
C SER A 79 16.08 7.32 -1.13
N LEU A 80 16.18 6.52 -0.07
CA LEU A 80 17.40 6.39 0.73
C LEU A 80 18.47 5.54 0.03
N PHE A 81 18.09 4.46 -0.64
CA PHE A 81 19.00 3.57 -1.37
C PHE A 81 19.73 4.29 -2.50
N HIS A 82 19.05 5.21 -3.19
CA HIS A 82 19.63 5.98 -4.30
C HIS A 82 20.48 7.18 -3.84
N LEU A 83 20.71 7.35 -2.53
CA LEU A 83 21.81 8.15 -2.00
C LEU A 83 23.06 7.26 -1.88
N PRO A 84 24.08 7.39 -2.78
CA PRO A 84 25.25 6.51 -2.76
C PRO A 84 25.98 6.47 -1.42
N VAL A 85 26.12 7.62 -0.75
CA VAL A 85 26.72 7.71 0.58
C VAL A 85 25.96 6.89 1.63
N PHE A 86 24.63 6.93 1.61
CA PHE A 86 23.79 6.16 2.54
C PHE A 86 23.87 4.66 2.23
N ARG A 87 23.79 4.30 0.95
CA ARG A 87 23.92 2.92 0.48
C ARG A 87 25.24 2.30 0.94
N ARG A 88 26.36 3.02 0.78
CA ARG A 88 27.68 2.58 1.28
C ARG A 88 27.69 2.36 2.78
N LEU A 89 27.15 3.31 3.56
CA LEU A 89 27.09 3.19 5.01
C LEU A 89 26.34 1.93 5.43
N VAL A 90 25.18 1.66 4.83
CA VAL A 90 24.38 0.46 5.11
C VAL A 90 25.13 -0.80 4.70
N LEU A 91 25.61 -0.90 3.46
CA LEU A 91 26.29 -2.10 2.96
C LEU A 91 27.55 -2.46 3.76
N ASN A 92 28.32 -1.45 4.19
CA ASN A 92 29.56 -1.61 4.95
C ASN A 92 29.35 -1.64 6.47
N TYR A 93 28.10 -1.64 6.95
CA TYR A 93 27.79 -1.72 8.37
C TYR A 93 28.26 -3.06 8.96
N CYS A 94 29.13 -3.05 9.97
CA CYS A 94 29.60 -4.25 10.68
C CYS A 94 29.21 -4.19 12.16
N LEU A 95 28.63 -5.28 12.70
CA LEU A 95 28.25 -5.39 14.10
C LEU A 95 29.28 -6.21 14.89
N SER A 96 29.54 -5.83 16.14
CA SER A 96 30.22 -6.67 17.14
C SER A 96 29.20 -7.61 17.81
N GLU A 97 29.44 -8.91 17.77
CA GLU A 97 28.62 -10.09 18.15
C GLU A 97 27.76 -10.10 19.44
N ARG A 98 27.69 -9.04 20.25
CA ARG A 98 27.25 -9.15 21.66
C ARG A 98 25.85 -8.66 22.00
N ILE A 99 25.04 -8.17 21.05
CA ILE A 99 23.72 -7.60 21.37
C ILE A 99 22.69 -7.99 20.30
N LEU A 100 21.67 -8.76 20.68
CA LEU A 100 20.52 -9.10 19.83
C LEU A 100 19.36 -8.14 20.13
N GLU A 101 19.40 -6.94 19.56
CA GLU A 101 18.32 -5.96 19.63
C GLU A 101 17.52 -5.91 18.32
N LYS A 102 16.23 -5.54 18.40
CA LYS A 102 15.33 -5.48 17.23
C LYS A 102 15.85 -4.55 16.12
N ASN A 103 16.47 -3.44 16.51
CA ASN A 103 17.05 -2.47 15.59
C ASN A 103 18.19 -3.09 14.77
N ILE A 104 18.99 -3.96 15.39
CA ILE A 104 20.10 -4.67 14.75
C ILE A 104 19.59 -5.70 13.74
N ALA A 105 18.57 -6.48 14.11
CA ALA A 105 17.95 -7.44 13.20
C ALA A 105 17.35 -6.73 11.97
N PHE A 106 16.68 -5.59 12.19
CA PHE A 106 16.17 -4.77 11.09
C PHE A 106 17.30 -4.26 10.19
N MET A 107 18.41 -3.81 10.77
CA MET A 107 19.60 -3.38 10.00
C MET A 107 20.20 -4.49 9.15
N GLN A 108 20.27 -5.72 9.66
CA GLN A 108 20.77 -6.88 8.91
C GLN A 108 19.86 -7.16 7.71
N GLU A 109 18.55 -7.20 7.90
CA GLU A 109 17.59 -7.41 6.80
C GLU A 109 17.61 -6.27 5.78
N LEU A 110 17.78 -5.02 6.25
CA LEU A 110 17.96 -3.87 5.37
C LEU A 110 19.25 -3.98 4.54
N ARG A 111 20.35 -4.47 5.14
CA ARG A 111 21.62 -4.75 4.45
C ARG A 111 21.44 -5.76 3.33
N CYS A 112 20.74 -6.86 3.61
CA CYS A 112 20.42 -7.90 2.63
C CYS A 112 19.54 -7.36 1.50
N LEU A 113 18.51 -6.57 1.84
CA LEU A 113 17.65 -5.92 0.85
C LEU A 113 18.45 -5.00 -0.07
N PHE A 114 19.33 -4.17 0.49
CA PHE A 114 20.19 -3.27 -0.30
C PHE A 114 21.13 -4.05 -1.22
N ALA A 115 21.70 -5.16 -0.75
CA ALA A 115 22.54 -6.02 -1.58
C ALA A 115 21.75 -6.58 -2.79
N LEU A 116 20.52 -7.05 -2.56
CA LEU A 116 19.65 -7.53 -3.64
C LEU A 116 19.29 -6.41 -4.61
N MET A 117 18.98 -5.20 -4.12
CA MET A 117 18.68 -4.06 -4.99
C MET A 117 19.86 -3.65 -5.87
N VAL A 118 21.11 -3.84 -5.40
CA VAL A 118 22.31 -3.63 -6.22
C VAL A 118 22.45 -4.72 -7.29
N GLY A 119 22.50 -5.99 -6.89
CA GLY A 119 23.00 -7.07 -7.75
C GLY A 119 21.98 -8.11 -8.24
N SER A 120 20.70 -8.01 -7.86
CA SER A 120 19.70 -9.00 -8.31
C SER A 120 19.46 -8.90 -9.82
N THR A 121 19.30 -10.05 -10.46
CA THR A 121 18.85 -10.19 -11.86
C THR A 121 17.33 -10.18 -11.99
N ARG A 122 16.59 -10.14 -10.88
CA ARG A 122 15.13 -9.95 -10.88
C ARG A 122 14.81 -8.46 -11.02
N ARG A 123 13.72 -8.17 -11.73
CA ARG A 123 13.19 -6.81 -11.93
C ARG A 123 12.74 -6.16 -10.63
N PHE A 124 12.33 -6.96 -9.64
CA PHE A 124 11.94 -6.47 -8.32
C PHE A 124 12.38 -7.46 -7.22
N VAL A 125 12.47 -6.94 -5.99
CA VAL A 125 12.84 -7.71 -4.79
C VAL A 125 11.73 -7.66 -3.74
N ASP A 126 11.71 -8.67 -2.87
CA ASP A 126 10.73 -8.82 -1.80
C ASP A 126 11.24 -8.22 -0.47
N PRO A 127 10.58 -7.20 0.09
CA PRO A 127 10.99 -6.57 1.36
C PRO A 127 10.43 -7.27 2.61
N SER A 128 9.78 -8.44 2.48
CA SER A 128 9.10 -9.19 3.56
C SER A 128 9.83 -9.18 4.89
N ALA A 129 11.07 -9.64 4.90
CA ALA A 129 11.81 -9.84 6.14
C ALA A 129 12.02 -8.52 6.92
N ALA A 130 12.38 -7.44 6.22
CA ALA A 130 12.57 -6.12 6.84
C ALA A 130 11.24 -5.51 7.33
N VAL A 131 10.19 -5.61 6.51
CA VAL A 131 8.88 -5.02 6.84
C VAL A 131 8.17 -5.78 7.97
N GLU A 132 8.34 -7.10 8.08
CA GLU A 132 7.77 -7.89 9.18
C GLU A 132 8.37 -7.49 10.55
N LEU A 133 9.70 -7.31 10.62
CA LEU A 133 10.38 -6.85 11.84
C LEU A 133 9.89 -5.47 12.27
N LEU A 134 9.72 -4.60 11.28
CA LEU A 134 9.21 -3.27 11.46
C LEU A 134 7.76 -3.28 11.97
N ARG A 135 6.86 -4.06 11.32
CA ARG A 135 5.46 -4.25 11.74
C ARG A 135 5.36 -4.75 13.18
N GLU A 136 6.22 -5.68 13.60
CA GLU A 136 6.22 -6.18 14.98
C GLU A 136 6.57 -5.09 16.00
N ALA A 137 7.53 -4.23 15.69
CA ALA A 137 7.91 -3.12 16.57
C ALA A 137 6.89 -1.99 16.63
N PHE A 138 5.93 -1.97 15.71
CA PHE A 138 4.83 -1.01 15.68
C PHE A 138 3.57 -1.50 16.39
N ARG A 139 3.46 -2.80 16.74
CA ARG A 139 2.30 -3.35 17.48
C ARG A 139 2.18 -2.88 18.95
N SER A 140 3.19 -2.22 19.50
CA SER A 140 3.19 -1.75 20.90
C SER A 140 2.51 -0.39 21.10
N SER A 141 2.07 0.28 20.03
CA SER A 141 1.34 1.55 20.08
C SER A 141 -0.04 1.33 19.43
N GLU A 142 -1.13 1.50 20.19
CA GLU A 142 -2.52 1.31 19.72
C GLU A 142 -3.02 2.46 18.80
N ALA A 143 -2.15 3.36 18.34
CA ALA A 143 -2.50 4.43 17.42
C ALA A 143 -2.31 4.01 15.96
N GLN A 144 -3.23 4.43 15.08
CA GLN A 144 -3.06 4.34 13.63
C GLN A 144 -1.86 5.21 13.22
N GLN A 145 -0.84 4.59 12.63
CA GLN A 145 0.48 5.21 12.40
C GLN A 145 0.56 5.94 11.05
N ASP A 146 1.09 7.15 11.08
CA ASP A 146 1.34 8.01 9.93
C ASP A 146 2.70 7.66 9.28
N VAL A 147 2.86 7.90 7.98
CA VAL A 147 4.09 7.61 7.21
C VAL A 147 5.28 8.42 7.74
N SER A 148 5.03 9.62 8.25
CA SER A 148 6.03 10.46 8.91
C SER A 148 6.58 9.82 10.19
N GLU A 149 5.72 9.16 10.98
CA GLU A 149 6.14 8.44 12.20
C GLU A 149 7.04 7.25 11.84
N PHE A 150 6.75 6.58 10.71
CA PHE A 150 7.62 5.55 10.19
C PHE A 150 9.00 6.08 9.80
N THR A 151 9.09 7.14 8.99
CA THR A 151 10.39 7.68 8.55
C THR A 151 11.23 8.13 9.73
N HIS A 152 10.61 8.75 10.74
CA HIS A 152 11.28 9.12 11.98
C HIS A 152 11.83 7.90 12.73
N LYS A 153 11.00 6.88 12.97
CA LYS A 153 11.44 5.69 13.70
C LYS A 153 12.50 4.88 12.93
N LEU A 154 12.42 4.85 11.61
CA LEU A 154 13.44 4.25 10.74
C LEU A 154 14.80 4.93 10.96
N LEU A 155 14.82 6.28 10.91
CA LEU A 155 16.05 7.05 11.11
C LEU A 155 16.58 6.92 12.53
N ASP A 156 15.71 6.88 13.55
CA ASP A 156 16.10 6.66 14.95
C ASP A 156 16.76 5.28 15.12
N TRP A 157 16.18 4.23 14.55
CA TRP A 157 16.76 2.88 14.60
C TRP A 157 18.09 2.77 13.86
N LEU A 158 18.22 3.47 12.73
CA LEU A 158 19.47 3.60 12.01
C LEU A 158 20.50 4.35 12.87
N GLU A 159 20.14 5.47 13.49
CA GLU A 159 21.01 6.22 14.41
C GLU A 159 21.52 5.30 15.54
N ASP A 160 20.61 4.62 16.23
CA ASP A 160 20.93 3.74 17.35
C ASP A 160 21.88 2.60 16.94
N ALA A 161 21.61 1.96 15.79
CA ALA A 161 22.45 0.86 15.30
C ALA A 161 23.87 1.34 14.94
N PHE A 162 24.00 2.46 14.24
CA PHE A 162 25.30 3.03 13.91
C PHE A 162 26.03 3.57 15.14
N GLN A 163 25.32 4.04 16.15
CA GLN A 163 25.90 4.45 17.43
C GLN A 163 26.50 3.24 18.17
N LEU A 164 25.80 2.11 18.19
CA LEU A 164 26.27 0.87 18.81
C LEU A 164 27.53 0.32 18.11
N ALA A 165 27.60 0.44 16.78
CA ALA A 165 28.77 0.01 16.00
C ALA A 165 30.03 0.87 16.23
N ALA A 166 29.89 2.12 16.66
CA ALA A 166 30.99 3.08 16.81
C ALA A 166 31.78 2.99 18.14
N ASN A 167 31.58 1.95 18.97
CA ASN A 167 32.15 1.69 20.30
C ASN A 167 31.44 2.36 21.50
N GLY A 168 30.39 1.72 22.04
CA GLY A 168 30.05 1.62 23.48
C GLY A 168 29.82 2.87 24.37
N ASN A 169 30.22 4.09 23.98
CA ASN A 169 30.00 5.31 24.74
C ASN A 169 28.77 6.04 24.18
N LEU A 170 27.66 6.00 24.93
CA LEU A 170 26.38 6.63 24.57
C LEU A 170 26.41 8.17 24.56
N GLU A 171 27.49 8.82 25.02
CA GLU A 171 27.50 10.28 25.21
C GLU A 171 28.09 11.08 24.04
N ASP A 172 28.91 10.49 23.17
CA ASP A 172 29.51 11.20 22.02
C ASP A 172 28.75 10.91 20.71
N LYS A 173 27.58 11.54 20.55
CA LYS A 173 26.79 11.54 19.30
C LYS A 173 27.50 12.18 18.10
N LYS A 174 28.68 12.78 18.28
CA LYS A 174 29.38 13.57 17.26
C LYS A 174 30.05 12.73 16.17
N GLU A 175 30.28 11.44 16.40
CA GLU A 175 30.95 10.54 15.45
C GLU A 175 29.97 9.65 14.65
N ASN A 176 28.66 9.77 14.88
CA ASN A 176 27.67 8.95 14.18
C ASN A 176 27.47 9.42 12.73
N PRO A 177 27.76 8.57 11.72
CA PRO A 177 27.65 8.96 10.31
C PRO A 177 26.20 9.28 9.90
N MET A 178 25.19 8.65 10.51
CA MET A 178 23.78 8.92 10.20
C MET A 178 23.35 10.30 10.72
N VAL A 179 23.77 10.65 11.94
CA VAL A 179 23.52 11.98 12.52
C VAL A 179 24.21 13.05 11.68
N HIS A 180 25.44 12.80 11.21
CA HIS A 180 26.15 13.73 10.35
C HIS A 180 25.45 13.94 8.99
N LEU A 181 24.81 12.90 8.45
CA LEU A 181 24.19 12.92 7.13
C LEU A 181 22.81 13.59 7.10
N PHE A 182 21.95 13.30 8.09
CA PHE A 182 20.54 13.74 8.08
C PHE A 182 20.20 14.83 9.09
N TYR A 183 21.03 15.09 10.12
CA TYR A 183 20.66 16.01 11.19
C TYR A 183 21.44 17.34 11.15
N GLY A 184 20.68 18.43 11.31
CA GLY A 184 21.17 19.79 11.45
C GLY A 184 20.82 20.39 12.80
N THR A 185 21.09 21.69 12.95
CA THR A 185 20.69 22.49 14.11
C THR A 185 20.13 23.84 13.66
N PHE A 186 19.19 24.38 14.42
CA PHE A 186 18.69 25.75 14.28
C PHE A 186 18.69 26.48 15.62
N VAL A 187 18.78 27.80 15.54
CA VAL A 187 18.68 28.73 16.67
C VAL A 187 17.24 29.23 16.74
N ALA A 188 16.57 29.01 17.87
CA ALA A 188 15.27 29.58 18.19
C ALA A 188 15.43 30.78 19.12
N GLU A 189 15.07 31.97 18.63
CA GLU A 189 15.11 33.22 19.38
C GLU A 189 13.69 33.63 19.80
N ARG A 190 13.45 33.77 21.10
CA ARG A 190 12.19 34.29 21.65
C ARG A 190 12.43 35.60 22.37
N THR A 191 11.58 36.58 22.10
CA THR A 191 11.66 37.88 22.77
C THR A 191 10.60 37.91 23.87
N HIS A 192 11.02 37.93 25.14
CA HIS A 192 10.12 38.03 26.29
C HIS A 192 10.54 39.22 27.16
N GLU A 193 9.62 40.17 27.38
CA GLU A 193 9.85 41.37 28.21
C GLU A 193 11.11 42.18 27.81
N GLY A 194 11.43 42.26 26.51
CA GLY A 194 12.60 42.99 26.00
C GLY A 194 13.94 42.26 26.16
N LYS A 195 13.95 41.03 26.69
CA LYS A 195 15.12 40.13 26.69
C LYS A 195 14.95 39.06 25.61
N THR A 196 15.95 38.92 24.75
CA THR A 196 16.01 37.84 23.75
C THR A 196 16.64 36.61 24.38
N LEU A 197 15.90 35.50 24.41
CA LEU A 197 16.37 34.19 24.80
C LEU A 197 16.62 33.37 23.53
N SER A 198 17.82 32.80 23.39
CA SER A 198 18.19 31.94 22.26
C SER A 198 18.41 30.51 22.73
N ASN A 199 17.77 29.54 22.07
CA ASN A 199 18.01 28.11 22.26
C ASN A 199 18.54 27.48 20.96
N ILE A 200 19.39 26.46 21.05
CA ILE A 200 19.84 25.69 19.87
C ILE A 200 19.16 24.33 19.92
N GLU A 201 18.46 23.98 18.85
CA GLU A 201 17.68 22.74 18.73
C GLU A 201 18.18 21.94 17.53
N GLN A 202 18.19 20.62 17.67
CA GLN A 202 18.55 19.68 16.60
C GLN A 202 17.31 19.32 15.80
N PHE A 203 17.47 19.12 14.49
CA PHE A 203 16.40 18.64 13.61
C PHE A 203 16.95 17.62 12.62
N GLY A 204 16.13 16.64 12.25
CA GLY A 204 16.39 15.74 11.13
C GLY A 204 15.55 16.17 9.94
N GLN A 205 14.29 15.71 9.92
CA GLN A 205 13.27 16.20 9.00
C GLN A 205 12.68 17.54 9.50
N TYR A 206 12.57 18.52 8.61
CA TYR A 206 12.02 19.84 8.94
C TYR A 206 10.56 19.96 8.47
N PRO A 207 9.58 20.01 9.39
CA PRO A 207 8.17 20.06 9.02
C PRO A 207 7.75 21.45 8.54
N LEU A 208 6.97 21.48 7.46
CA LEU A 208 6.45 22.68 6.82
C LEU A 208 4.94 22.57 6.62
N GLN A 209 4.23 23.61 7.05
CA GLN A 209 2.80 23.71 6.78
C GLN A 209 2.58 24.25 5.37
N VAL A 210 1.76 23.54 4.59
CA VAL A 210 1.48 23.92 3.19
C VAL A 210 0.35 24.95 3.08
N ASN A 211 -0.56 24.98 4.07
CA ASN A 211 -1.71 25.88 4.01
C ASN A 211 -1.29 27.36 3.93
N GLY A 212 -1.96 28.12 3.08
CA GLY A 212 -1.71 29.55 2.89
C GLY A 212 -0.56 29.90 1.93
N PHE A 213 0.36 28.99 1.63
CA PHE A 213 1.56 29.30 0.82
C PHE A 213 1.47 28.78 -0.62
N ASN A 214 2.24 29.37 -1.55
CA ASN A 214 2.22 28.98 -2.97
C ASN A 214 3.51 28.30 -3.43
N ASN A 215 4.61 28.54 -2.74
CA ASN A 215 5.91 27.94 -3.02
C ASN A 215 6.66 27.58 -1.74
N LEU A 216 7.69 26.73 -1.89
CA LEU A 216 8.51 26.23 -0.79
C LEU A 216 9.24 27.35 -0.05
N GLU A 217 9.67 28.41 -0.75
CA GLU A 217 10.36 29.53 -0.13
C GLU A 217 9.44 30.29 0.82
N GLU A 218 8.18 30.52 0.44
CA GLU A 218 7.14 31.11 1.28
C GLU A 218 6.83 30.24 2.50
N CYS A 219 6.71 28.92 2.32
CA CYS A 219 6.56 27.97 3.43
C CYS A 219 7.70 28.08 4.44
N LEU A 220 8.95 28.11 3.95
CA LEU A 220 10.13 28.24 4.79
C LEU A 220 10.17 29.58 5.51
N GLU A 221 9.88 30.69 4.81
CA GLU A 221 9.81 32.02 5.42
C GLU A 221 8.76 32.08 6.55
N GLY A 222 7.58 31.49 6.33
CA GLY A 222 6.54 31.36 7.35
C GLY A 222 6.98 30.53 8.56
N ALA A 223 7.66 29.40 8.32
CA ALA A 223 8.17 28.54 9.39
C ALA A 223 9.35 29.15 10.18
N MET A 224 10.08 30.12 9.60
CA MET A 224 11.16 30.84 10.30
C MET A 224 10.64 31.98 11.21
N VAL A 225 9.40 32.42 11.04
CA VAL A 225 8.81 33.57 11.76
C VAL A 225 7.46 33.16 12.37
N GLU A 226 7.51 32.27 13.37
CA GLU A 226 6.31 31.90 14.14
C GLU A 226 5.88 33.06 15.06
N GLY A 227 4.77 33.72 14.73
CA GLY A 227 4.12 34.70 15.61
C GLY A 227 3.74 36.06 14.99
N GLU A 228 4.03 36.30 13.71
CA GLU A 228 3.52 37.47 12.95
C GLU A 228 2.40 37.12 11.95
N ILE A 229 2.00 35.85 11.87
CA ILE A 229 0.88 35.40 11.04
C ILE A 229 -0.43 35.86 11.69
N GLU A 230 -0.93 36.98 11.19
CA GLU A 230 -2.29 37.53 11.27
C GLU A 230 -3.16 37.06 12.46
N ALA A 231 -3.10 37.83 13.54
CA ALA A 231 -4.18 37.92 14.51
C ALA A 231 -5.44 38.44 13.79
N LEU A 232 -6.34 37.54 13.40
CA LEU A 232 -7.70 37.87 12.94
C LEU A 232 -8.62 38.37 14.07
N HIS A 233 -8.10 38.60 15.28
CA HIS A 233 -8.84 39.12 16.43
C HIS A 233 -8.05 40.26 17.11
N PRO A 234 -8.56 41.51 17.15
CA PRO A 234 -7.85 42.69 17.68
C PRO A 234 -7.55 42.72 19.19
N ASP A 235 -7.92 41.69 19.95
CA ASP A 235 -8.07 41.80 21.42
C ASP A 235 -7.22 40.84 22.26
N GLN A 236 -6.12 40.29 21.72
CA GLN A 236 -5.15 39.55 22.53
C GLN A 236 -3.77 40.21 22.56
N THR A 237 -3.40 40.58 23.78
CA THR A 237 -2.14 41.14 24.27
C THR A 237 -0.87 40.47 23.72
N ILE A 238 0.02 41.30 23.15
CA ILE A 238 1.47 41.12 22.96
C ILE A 238 1.89 39.69 22.53
N SER A 239 1.86 39.44 21.21
CA SER A 239 2.53 38.27 20.61
C SER A 239 4.04 38.36 20.86
N SER A 240 4.58 37.45 21.66
CA SER A 240 6.02 37.21 21.76
C SER A 240 6.45 36.43 20.52
N GLY A 241 6.84 37.12 19.45
CA GLY A 241 7.29 36.47 18.21
C GLY A 241 8.53 35.60 18.45
N SER A 242 8.49 34.36 17.96
CA SER A 242 9.61 33.42 17.96
C SER A 242 10.22 33.38 16.56
N LYS A 243 11.53 33.57 16.45
CA LYS A 243 12.27 33.48 15.18
C LYS A 243 13.14 32.24 15.18
N ARG A 244 13.26 31.58 14.03
CA ARG A 244 14.14 30.43 13.83
C ARG A 244 15.14 30.74 12.73
N TRP A 245 16.37 30.26 12.91
CA TRP A 245 17.45 30.39 11.93
C TRP A 245 18.30 29.12 11.90
N PHE A 246 18.58 28.57 10.73
CA PHE A 246 19.46 27.41 10.65
C PHE A 246 20.90 27.79 11.03
N SER A 247 21.49 27.08 11.99
CA SER A 247 22.91 27.21 12.36
C SER A 247 23.78 26.23 11.58
N LYS A 248 23.34 24.97 11.48
CA LYS A 248 24.01 23.91 10.72
C LYS A 248 22.96 23.16 9.90
N LEU A 249 23.14 23.09 8.59
CA LEU A 249 22.29 22.26 7.72
C LEU A 249 22.92 20.88 7.55
N PRO A 250 22.10 19.81 7.47
CA PRO A 250 22.59 18.48 7.12
C PRO A 250 22.96 18.41 5.63
N PRO A 251 23.92 17.54 5.24
CA PRO A 251 24.20 17.25 3.83
C PRO A 251 22.98 16.75 3.06
N VAL A 252 22.10 15.97 3.71
CA VAL A 252 20.80 15.57 3.17
C VAL A 252 19.71 16.27 3.97
N LEU A 253 19.02 17.21 3.32
CA LEU A 253 17.98 18.04 3.92
C LEU A 253 16.60 17.54 3.50
N THR A 254 15.80 17.11 4.48
CA THR A 254 14.45 16.59 4.26
C THR A 254 13.39 17.57 4.77
N PHE A 255 12.41 17.87 3.92
CA PHE A 255 11.24 18.67 4.26
C PHE A 255 10.00 17.80 4.29
N GLU A 256 9.27 17.82 5.40
CA GLU A 256 7.93 17.23 5.48
C GLU A 256 6.89 18.28 5.10
N LEU A 257 6.03 17.96 4.13
CA LEU A 257 4.96 18.84 3.68
C LEU A 257 3.64 18.40 4.30
N SER A 258 3.28 19.04 5.42
CA SER A 258 2.01 18.80 6.09
C SER A 258 0.87 19.39 5.28
N ARG A 259 0.10 18.49 4.64
CA ARG A 259 -1.09 18.81 3.83
C ARG A 259 -2.38 18.41 4.51
N PHE A 260 -2.37 17.84 5.70
CA PHE A 260 -3.59 17.46 6.40
C PHE A 260 -3.96 18.52 7.43
N GLU A 261 -5.16 19.06 7.33
CA GLU A 261 -5.73 19.96 8.33
C GLU A 261 -7.07 19.44 8.83
N PHE A 262 -7.35 19.67 10.11
CA PHE A 262 -8.63 19.27 10.67
C PHE A 262 -9.74 20.21 10.20
N ASN A 263 -10.63 19.72 9.32
CA ASN A 263 -11.78 20.50 8.90
C ASN A 263 -12.86 20.44 9.99
N GLN A 264 -12.99 21.54 10.74
CA GLN A 264 -13.98 21.66 11.83
C GLN A 264 -15.42 21.50 11.35
N SER A 265 -15.74 21.85 10.09
CA SER A 265 -17.09 21.72 9.56
C SER A 265 -17.46 20.27 9.23
N LEU A 266 -16.48 19.47 8.79
CA LEU A 266 -16.65 18.06 8.44
C LEU A 266 -16.30 17.09 9.58
N GLY A 267 -15.67 17.58 10.66
CA GLY A 267 -15.26 16.79 11.82
C GLY A 267 -14.18 15.75 11.53
N ARG A 268 -13.40 15.91 10.45
CA ARG A 268 -12.37 14.96 10.01
C ARG A 268 -11.15 15.69 9.40
N PRO A 269 -9.95 15.09 9.44
CA PRO A 269 -8.80 15.61 8.71
C PRO A 269 -9.04 15.58 7.19
N GLU A 270 -8.69 16.66 6.51
CA GLU A 270 -8.84 16.83 5.07
C GLU A 270 -7.49 17.19 4.45
N LYS A 271 -7.24 16.64 3.25
CA LYS A 271 -6.03 16.90 2.48
C LYS A 271 -6.16 18.23 1.73
N ILE A 272 -5.15 19.08 1.85
CA ILE A 272 -5.03 20.34 1.14
C ILE A 272 -4.51 20.05 -0.27
N HIS A 273 -5.40 20.19 -1.25
CA HIS A 273 -5.08 20.03 -2.68
C HIS A 273 -4.53 21.32 -3.32
N LYS A 274 -4.23 22.36 -2.54
CA LYS A 274 -3.62 23.59 -3.06
C LYS A 274 -2.26 23.28 -3.71
N LYS A 275 -2.02 23.88 -4.87
CA LYS A 275 -0.73 23.84 -5.57
C LYS A 275 0.36 24.47 -4.71
N LEU A 276 1.44 23.73 -4.47
CA LEU A 276 2.67 24.21 -3.83
C LEU A 276 3.85 23.93 -4.75
N GLU A 277 4.52 24.98 -5.20
CA GLU A 277 5.65 24.90 -6.11
C GLU A 277 6.97 24.74 -5.34
N PHE A 278 7.88 23.92 -5.86
CA PHE A 278 9.23 23.76 -5.31
C PHE A 278 10.22 23.60 -6.46
N GLN A 279 11.46 24.05 -6.24
CA GLN A 279 12.49 24.17 -7.28
C GLN A 279 13.43 22.96 -7.28
N GLU A 280 14.07 22.70 -8.42
CA GLU A 280 15.16 21.70 -8.49
C GLU A 280 16.37 22.09 -7.64
N ILE A 281 16.65 23.39 -7.49
CA ILE A 281 17.74 23.90 -6.67
C ILE A 281 17.20 24.97 -5.75
N ILE A 282 17.39 24.79 -4.44
CA ILE A 282 17.08 25.79 -3.43
C ILE A 282 18.36 26.35 -2.82
N TYR A 283 18.43 27.68 -2.68
CA TYR A 283 19.55 28.35 -2.01
C TYR A 283 19.19 28.65 -0.56
N MET A 284 19.86 27.96 0.37
CA MET A 284 19.52 28.01 1.79
C MET A 284 20.12 29.23 2.53
N ASP A 285 20.95 30.03 1.86
CA ASP A 285 21.66 31.17 2.46
C ASP A 285 20.76 32.13 3.23
N ARG A 286 19.55 32.39 2.70
CA ARG A 286 18.61 33.34 3.31
C ARG A 286 18.10 32.89 4.68
N TYR A 287 18.13 31.58 4.95
CA TYR A 287 17.61 30.98 6.19
C TYR A 287 18.70 30.70 7.22
N LEU A 288 19.98 30.93 6.89
CA LEU A 288 21.10 30.69 7.78
C LEU A 288 21.30 31.83 8.78
N HIS A 289 21.57 31.49 10.03
CA HIS A 289 21.83 32.45 11.11
C HIS A 289 22.97 33.43 10.78
N LYS A 290 24.01 32.96 10.07
CA LYS A 290 25.16 33.79 9.64
C LYS A 290 24.76 34.99 8.75
N ASN A 291 23.61 34.89 8.07
CA ASN A 291 23.11 35.89 7.13
C ASN A 291 21.89 36.66 7.69
N ASN A 292 21.54 36.49 8.96
CA ASN A 292 20.30 36.99 9.56
C ASN A 292 20.08 38.50 9.34
N GLU A 293 21.11 39.35 9.51
CA GLU A 293 21.03 40.79 9.29
C GLU A 293 20.73 41.15 7.84
N GLN A 294 21.39 40.47 6.89
CA GLN A 294 21.18 40.70 5.46
C GLN A 294 19.77 40.27 5.05
N THR A 295 19.33 39.10 5.52
CA THR A 295 17.97 38.60 5.29
C THR A 295 16.94 39.55 5.91
N TYR A 296 17.17 40.05 7.14
CA TYR A 296 16.25 40.96 7.80
C TYR A 296 16.05 42.27 7.01
N ASN A 297 17.16 42.87 6.54
CA ASN A 297 17.10 44.07 5.71
C ASN A 297 16.34 43.83 4.40
N ARG A 298 16.61 42.70 3.72
CA ARG A 298 15.90 42.32 2.49
C ARG A 298 14.43 42.04 2.71
N ARG A 299 14.05 41.36 3.81
CA ARG A 299 12.64 41.15 4.18
C ARG A 299 11.90 42.49 4.33
N GLY A 300 12.54 43.49 4.94
CA GLY A 300 12.00 44.84 5.04
C GLY A 300 11.82 45.52 3.67
N GLU A 301 12.76 45.35 2.74
CA GLU A 301 12.64 45.84 1.36
C GLU A 301 11.53 45.14 0.57
N VAL A 302 11.47 43.81 0.67
CA VAL A 302 10.42 42.99 0.07
C VAL A 302 9.05 43.41 0.60
N LYS A 303 8.90 43.62 1.91
CA LYS A 303 7.65 44.09 2.51
C LYS A 303 7.21 45.44 1.91
N ARG A 304 8.12 46.42 1.84
CA ARG A 304 7.82 47.73 1.23
C ARG A 304 7.46 47.61 -0.25
N MET A 305 8.14 46.75 -1.01
CA MET A 305 7.83 46.51 -2.41
C MET A 305 6.48 45.81 -2.61
N LYS A 306 6.14 44.82 -1.77
CA LYS A 306 4.81 44.18 -1.78
C LYS A 306 3.70 45.19 -1.47
N GLU A 307 3.86 46.02 -0.44
CA GLU A 307 2.92 47.10 -0.10
C GLU A 307 2.74 48.08 -1.28
N HIS A 308 3.85 48.47 -1.92
CA HIS A 308 3.80 49.33 -3.11
C HIS A 308 3.08 48.66 -4.29
N LEU A 309 3.36 47.37 -4.54
CA LEU A 309 2.71 46.57 -5.56
C LEU A 309 1.19 46.50 -5.34
N THR A 310 0.74 46.27 -4.10
CA THR A 310 -0.68 46.26 -3.74
C THR A 310 -1.35 47.60 -4.04
N VAL A 311 -0.69 48.73 -3.74
CA VAL A 311 -1.22 50.06 -4.07
C VAL A 311 -1.35 50.26 -5.58
N LEU A 312 -0.37 49.81 -6.38
CA LEU A 312 -0.43 49.91 -7.84
C LEU A 312 -1.53 49.00 -8.43
N GLN A 313 -1.67 47.78 -7.90
CA GLN A 313 -2.71 46.84 -8.29
C GLN A 313 -4.12 47.37 -7.95
N GLN A 314 -4.32 47.94 -6.76
CA GLN A 314 -5.58 48.59 -6.40
C GLN A 314 -5.92 49.75 -7.34
N LYS A 315 -4.93 50.59 -7.68
CA LYS A 315 -5.13 51.66 -8.67
C LYS A 315 -5.52 51.10 -10.05
N LEU A 316 -4.91 49.98 -10.47
CA LEU A 316 -5.23 49.33 -11.74
C LEU A 316 -6.66 48.78 -11.72
N GLU A 317 -7.06 48.18 -10.61
CA GLU A 317 -8.39 47.62 -10.42
C GLU A 317 -9.48 48.70 -10.49
N CYS A 318 -9.22 49.91 -9.96
CA CYS A 318 -10.14 51.05 -10.13
C CYS A 318 -10.42 51.41 -11.60
N TYR A 319 -9.48 51.14 -12.52
CA TYR A 319 -9.69 51.37 -13.96
C TYR A 319 -10.38 50.19 -14.66
N ARG A 320 -10.14 48.95 -14.19
CA ARG A 320 -10.76 47.72 -14.73
C ARG A 320 -12.19 47.50 -14.26
N SER A 321 -12.48 47.87 -13.02
CA SER A 321 -13.76 47.72 -12.35
C SER A 321 -14.29 49.10 -11.96
N TYR A 322 -14.57 49.91 -12.99
CA TYR A 322 -15.05 51.27 -12.81
C TYR A 322 -16.58 51.31 -12.70
N GLY A 323 -17.11 51.92 -11.65
CA GLY A 323 -18.54 52.06 -11.42
C GLY A 323 -18.87 52.40 -9.96
N SER A 324 -20.03 53.02 -9.76
CA SER A 324 -20.60 53.27 -8.42
C SER A 324 -21.78 52.33 -8.10
N GLY A 325 -22.17 51.48 -9.05
CA GLY A 325 -23.30 50.56 -8.95
C GLY A 325 -22.88 49.14 -8.59
N PRO A 326 -23.82 48.18 -8.54
CA PRO A 326 -23.51 46.78 -8.28
C PRO A 326 -22.77 46.11 -9.46
N THR A 327 -22.80 46.72 -10.64
CA THR A 327 -22.08 46.28 -11.84
C THR A 327 -21.04 47.31 -12.23
N ASN A 328 -19.81 46.83 -12.42
CA ASN A 328 -18.66 47.63 -12.80
C ASN A 328 -18.18 47.22 -14.19
N TYR A 329 -17.59 48.16 -14.92
CA TYR A 329 -17.06 47.93 -16.27
C TYR A 329 -15.66 48.53 -16.41
N PRO A 330 -14.84 48.04 -17.35
CA PRO A 330 -13.58 48.70 -17.66
C PRO A 330 -13.83 50.12 -18.18
N LEU A 331 -13.13 51.10 -17.61
CA LEU A 331 -13.31 52.51 -17.99
C LEU A 331 -12.98 52.75 -19.48
N ALA A 332 -11.99 52.04 -20.02
CA ALA A 332 -11.63 52.09 -21.44
C ALA A 332 -12.79 51.66 -22.34
N ASP A 333 -13.47 50.57 -21.99
CA ASP A 333 -14.62 50.06 -22.74
C ASP A 333 -15.81 51.01 -22.63
N MET A 334 -16.07 51.58 -21.45
CA MET A 334 -17.11 52.61 -21.28
C MET A 334 -16.85 53.83 -22.17
N LEU A 335 -15.59 54.30 -22.25
CA LEU A 335 -15.20 55.42 -23.11
C LEU A 335 -15.33 55.07 -24.60
N GLN A 336 -15.01 53.82 -25.01
CA GLN A 336 -15.27 53.32 -26.36
C GLN A 336 -16.78 53.32 -26.66
N TYR A 337 -17.60 52.73 -25.80
CA TYR A 337 -19.04 52.62 -26.03
C TYR A 337 -19.73 53.99 -26.06
N MET A 338 -19.30 54.92 -25.18
CA MET A 338 -19.76 56.32 -25.25
C MET A 338 -19.32 57.02 -26.53
N LEU A 339 -18.10 56.76 -27.01
CA LEU A 339 -17.62 57.31 -28.27
C LEU A 339 -18.37 56.73 -29.48
N GLU A 340 -18.64 55.43 -29.48
CA GLU A 340 -19.43 54.73 -30.50
C GLU A 340 -20.87 55.28 -30.54
N PHE A 341 -21.51 55.43 -29.38
CA PHE A 341 -22.81 56.09 -29.26
C PHE A 341 -22.78 57.52 -29.79
N ALA A 342 -21.75 58.32 -29.47
CA ALA A 342 -21.61 59.65 -30.05
C ALA A 342 -21.35 59.63 -31.57
N CYS A 343 -20.90 58.51 -32.14
CA CYS A 343 -20.67 58.33 -33.58
C CYS A 343 -21.87 57.75 -34.33
N THR A 344 -22.88 57.21 -33.66
CA THR A 344 -24.09 56.72 -34.32
C THR A 344 -24.89 57.88 -34.89
N LYS A 345 -25.35 57.72 -36.13
CA LYS A 345 -26.20 58.74 -36.78
C LYS A 345 -27.61 58.66 -36.17
N PRO A 346 -28.27 59.78 -35.86
CA PRO A 346 -29.65 59.76 -35.37
C PRO A 346 -30.57 59.18 -36.46
N THR A 347 -31.20 58.05 -36.17
CA THR A 347 -32.25 57.50 -37.03
C THR A 347 -33.58 58.13 -36.61
N SER A 348 -34.31 58.72 -37.55
CA SER A 348 -35.55 59.47 -37.31
C SER A 348 -36.77 58.58 -37.05
N VAL A 349 -36.69 57.61 -36.14
CA VAL A 349 -37.83 56.72 -35.83
C VAL A 349 -38.00 56.60 -34.31
N SER A 350 -39.12 57.12 -33.82
CA SER A 350 -39.57 57.00 -32.42
C SER A 350 -39.87 55.54 -32.06
N PRO A 351 -39.60 55.08 -30.82
CA PRO A 351 -39.93 53.73 -30.40
C PRO A 351 -41.41 53.66 -29.99
N ALA A 352 -42.29 53.52 -30.96
CA ALA A 352 -43.71 53.29 -30.70
C ALA A 352 -44.35 52.42 -31.80
N GLU A 353 -43.80 51.23 -32.07
CA GLU A 353 -44.56 50.19 -32.79
C GLU A 353 -44.28 48.82 -32.18
N ASP A 354 -45.29 48.32 -31.46
CA ASP A 354 -45.52 46.92 -31.11
C ASP A 354 -46.00 46.19 -32.38
N PRO A 355 -45.46 45.01 -32.75
CA PRO A 355 -46.38 44.00 -33.27
C PRO A 355 -46.02 42.56 -32.87
N LYS A 356 -46.93 41.96 -32.10
CA LYS A 356 -47.29 40.54 -32.25
C LYS A 356 -47.85 40.32 -33.66
N LEU A 357 -47.62 39.12 -34.20
CA LEU A 357 -48.17 38.50 -35.43
C LEU A 357 -47.29 38.61 -36.68
N ALA A 358 -46.62 37.49 -37.04
CA ALA A 358 -46.98 36.70 -38.23
C ALA A 358 -45.92 35.61 -38.47
N ALA A 359 -46.26 34.37 -38.12
CA ALA A 359 -45.66 33.18 -38.71
C ALA A 359 -46.52 32.76 -39.92
N SER A 360 -45.92 32.61 -41.11
CA SER A 360 -46.10 31.49 -42.05
C SER A 360 -45.56 31.78 -43.46
N SER A 361 -44.99 30.73 -44.04
CA SER A 361 -44.24 30.50 -45.30
C SER A 361 -44.93 30.85 -46.64
N PRO A 362 -44.23 30.82 -47.81
CA PRO A 362 -44.28 29.60 -48.68
C PRO A 362 -43.08 29.33 -49.65
N THR A 363 -42.97 28.07 -50.10
CA THR A 363 -42.22 27.47 -51.27
C THR A 363 -42.88 27.76 -52.64
N PRO A 364 -42.41 27.24 -53.82
CA PRO A 364 -41.13 27.38 -54.57
C PRO A 364 -41.38 27.89 -56.04
N PRO A 365 -40.38 28.10 -56.92
CA PRO A 365 -40.66 28.35 -58.34
C PRO A 365 -40.15 27.29 -59.33
N SER A 366 -40.91 27.17 -60.42
CA SER A 366 -40.81 26.24 -61.55
C SER A 366 -39.85 26.67 -62.66
N SER A 367 -39.45 25.65 -63.42
CA SER A 367 -38.69 25.55 -64.67
C SER A 367 -38.90 26.57 -65.81
N ASN A 368 -37.76 27.03 -66.35
CA ASN A 368 -37.28 26.99 -67.76
C ASN A 368 -36.66 28.30 -68.25
N PRO A 369 -35.52 28.23 -68.96
CA PRO A 369 -35.54 28.67 -70.35
C PRO A 369 -34.79 27.76 -71.33
N GLN A 370 -35.10 28.00 -72.61
CA GLN A 370 -34.75 27.26 -73.82
C GLN A 370 -33.26 27.22 -74.17
N HIS A 371 -32.92 26.16 -74.92
CA HIS A 371 -31.71 25.89 -75.70
C HIS A 371 -31.21 27.07 -76.54
N THR A 372 -29.87 27.23 -76.64
CA THR A 372 -29.13 27.07 -77.92
C THR A 372 -27.62 27.00 -77.70
N ASP A 373 -27.08 25.84 -78.10
CA ASP A 373 -25.73 25.44 -78.53
C ASP A 373 -24.57 26.46 -78.56
N ALA A 374 -23.44 26.12 -77.89
CA ALA A 374 -22.18 25.70 -78.54
C ALA A 374 -21.00 25.68 -77.53
N ASN A 375 -20.37 24.51 -77.42
CA ASN A 375 -19.10 24.19 -76.73
C ASN A 375 -17.87 24.80 -77.45
N PRO A 376 -16.62 24.58 -76.97
CA PRO A 376 -16.08 24.57 -75.61
C PRO A 376 -14.79 25.43 -75.53
N ASP A 377 -14.11 25.36 -74.39
CA ASP A 377 -12.66 25.58 -74.18
C ASP A 377 -12.18 26.89 -73.52
N ASP A 378 -11.51 26.65 -72.40
CA ASP A 378 -10.42 27.39 -71.76
C ASP A 378 -10.66 28.81 -71.18
N THR A 379 -10.71 28.89 -69.85
CA THR A 379 -9.69 29.56 -68.99
C THR A 379 -10.28 30.08 -67.66
N SER A 380 -9.65 29.65 -66.56
CA SER A 380 -9.49 30.39 -65.30
C SER A 380 -10.74 30.68 -64.42
N GLN A 381 -10.96 29.85 -63.41
CA GLN A 381 -11.63 30.31 -62.17
C GLN A 381 -10.81 31.44 -61.53
N ARG A 382 -11.17 32.70 -61.80
CA ARG A 382 -10.61 33.84 -61.08
C ARG A 382 -11.37 33.97 -59.76
N MET A 383 -10.78 33.47 -58.66
CA MET A 383 -11.20 33.88 -57.33
C MET A 383 -11.17 35.42 -57.25
N PRO A 384 -12.15 36.09 -56.62
CA PRO A 384 -12.09 37.53 -56.43
C PRO A 384 -10.81 37.87 -55.67
N ILE A 385 -9.92 38.64 -56.29
CA ILE A 385 -8.76 39.18 -55.60
C ILE A 385 -9.27 40.28 -54.68
N TYR A 386 -9.55 39.93 -53.42
CA TYR A 386 -9.76 40.92 -52.39
C TYR A 386 -8.47 41.69 -52.20
N LYS A 387 -8.54 43.02 -52.25
CA LYS A 387 -7.39 43.84 -51.89
C LYS A 387 -7.06 43.54 -50.43
N PRO A 388 -5.76 43.53 -50.04
CA PRO A 388 -5.43 43.53 -48.62
C PRO A 388 -6.23 44.66 -47.97
N PHE A 389 -6.98 44.35 -46.90
CA PHE A 389 -7.81 45.28 -46.11
C PHE A 389 -9.23 45.64 -46.60
N THR A 390 -9.85 44.95 -47.58
CA THR A 390 -11.30 45.15 -47.86
C THR A 390 -12.18 44.18 -47.05
N GLN A 391 -13.04 44.70 -46.17
CA GLN A 391 -14.07 43.92 -45.47
C GLN A 391 -15.18 43.45 -46.44
N CYS A 392 -15.46 42.15 -46.44
CA CYS A 392 -16.49 41.52 -47.26
C CYS A 392 -17.85 41.57 -46.53
N ARG A 393 -18.78 42.37 -47.04
CA ARG A 393 -20.17 42.62 -46.57
C ARG A 393 -20.33 43.61 -45.39
N PRO A 394 -21.10 44.71 -45.54
CA PRO A 394 -21.71 45.40 -44.42
C PRO A 394 -22.83 44.52 -43.81
N PRO A 395 -23.08 44.56 -42.49
CA PRO A 395 -24.24 43.91 -41.90
C PRO A 395 -25.51 44.56 -42.46
N MET A 396 -26.33 43.78 -43.16
CA MET A 396 -27.69 44.18 -43.53
C MET A 396 -28.61 43.93 -42.33
N ASP A 397 -29.45 44.93 -42.02
CA ASP A 397 -30.55 44.97 -41.06
C ASP A 397 -30.21 44.74 -39.57
N ALA A 398 -29.75 45.79 -38.90
CA ALA A 398 -29.69 45.88 -37.45
C ALA A 398 -30.84 46.74 -36.89
N PRO A 399 -31.41 46.41 -35.71
CA PRO A 399 -32.44 47.23 -35.05
C PRO A 399 -31.93 48.67 -34.79
N PRO A 400 -32.83 49.67 -34.63
CA PRO A 400 -32.43 51.07 -34.48
C PRO A 400 -31.43 51.19 -33.34
N HIS A 401 -30.18 51.50 -33.68
CA HIS A 401 -29.12 51.65 -32.70
C HIS A 401 -29.41 52.88 -31.84
N PRO A 402 -29.15 52.82 -30.52
CA PRO A 402 -29.19 53.98 -29.67
C PRO A 402 -28.32 55.09 -30.29
N ALA A 403 -28.92 56.26 -30.50
CA ALA A 403 -28.23 57.41 -31.09
C ALA A 403 -28.61 58.70 -30.37
N PRO A 404 -27.70 59.68 -30.29
CA PRO A 404 -27.98 60.96 -29.66
C PRO A 404 -29.04 61.73 -30.46
N HIS A 405 -30.00 62.33 -29.76
CA HIS A 405 -31.07 63.14 -30.35
C HIS A 405 -30.82 64.63 -30.04
N SER A 406 -31.07 65.51 -31.02
CA SER A 406 -31.09 66.96 -30.84
C SER A 406 -29.77 67.60 -30.35
N VAL A 407 -28.63 67.22 -30.95
CA VAL A 407 -27.28 67.72 -30.61
C VAL A 407 -26.67 68.45 -31.82
N THR A 408 -25.95 69.54 -31.61
CA THR A 408 -25.26 70.26 -32.69
C THR A 408 -23.98 69.55 -33.13
N GLU A 409 -23.57 69.75 -34.38
CA GLU A 409 -22.33 69.15 -34.92
C GLU A 409 -21.07 69.63 -34.18
N GLU A 410 -21.10 70.84 -33.63
CA GLU A 410 -20.01 71.43 -32.85
C GLU A 410 -19.90 70.78 -31.46
N GLU A 411 -21.02 70.59 -30.77
CA GLU A 411 -21.08 69.85 -29.50
C GLU A 411 -20.62 68.40 -29.67
N LEU A 412 -21.07 67.73 -30.74
CA LEU A 412 -20.70 66.34 -31.01
C LEU A 412 -19.20 66.20 -31.30
N ARG A 413 -18.63 67.14 -32.08
CA ARG A 413 -17.18 67.19 -32.35
C ARG A 413 -16.39 67.43 -31.05
N PHE A 414 -16.87 68.31 -30.18
CA PHE A 414 -16.25 68.56 -28.87
C PHE A 414 -16.26 67.30 -27.99
N VAL A 415 -17.42 66.66 -27.82
CA VAL A 415 -17.57 65.44 -27.00
C VAL A 415 -16.68 64.31 -27.54
N LYS A 416 -16.66 64.07 -28.86
CA LYS A 416 -15.79 63.07 -29.48
C LYS A 416 -14.31 63.32 -29.19
N THR A 417 -13.87 64.57 -29.32
CA THR A 417 -12.47 64.96 -29.06
C THR A 417 -12.11 64.73 -27.59
N CYS A 418 -13.01 65.08 -26.66
CA CYS A 418 -12.83 64.84 -25.23
C CYS A 418 -12.74 63.35 -24.89
N LEU A 419 -13.70 62.54 -25.38
CA LEU A 419 -13.74 61.10 -25.13
C LEU A 419 -12.51 60.38 -25.73
N GLN A 420 -12.10 60.73 -26.95
CA GLN A 420 -10.89 60.19 -27.58
C GLN A 420 -9.63 60.56 -26.80
N ARG A 421 -9.51 61.83 -26.36
CA ARG A 421 -8.36 62.26 -25.54
C ARG A 421 -8.32 61.51 -24.22
N TRP A 422 -9.42 61.47 -23.47
CA TRP A 422 -9.49 60.77 -22.19
C TRP A 422 -9.21 59.29 -22.33
N ARG A 423 -9.71 58.65 -23.39
CA ARG A 423 -9.39 57.27 -23.67
C ARG A 423 -7.90 57.06 -23.90
N THR A 424 -7.28 57.87 -24.75
CA THR A 424 -5.84 57.77 -25.04
C THR A 424 -5.01 58.02 -23.78
N GLU A 425 -5.41 58.99 -22.95
CA GLU A 425 -4.79 59.25 -21.64
C GLU A 425 -4.95 58.06 -20.68
N MET A 426 -6.13 57.44 -20.64
CA MET A 426 -6.40 56.26 -19.81
C MET A 426 -5.59 55.03 -20.28
N GLU A 427 -5.58 54.74 -21.57
CA GLU A 427 -4.79 53.64 -22.15
C GLU A 427 -3.28 53.84 -21.88
N ASN A 428 -2.75 55.06 -22.07
CA ASN A 428 -1.36 55.36 -21.75
C ASN A 428 -1.03 55.24 -20.26
N ASN A 429 -1.94 55.68 -19.38
CA ASN A 429 -1.75 55.56 -17.93
C ASN A 429 -1.84 54.10 -17.48
N MET A 430 -2.79 53.33 -18.02
CA MET A 430 -3.03 51.94 -17.66
C MET A 430 -1.94 51.01 -18.22
N ASP A 431 -1.70 51.03 -19.53
CA ASP A 431 -0.77 50.12 -20.22
C ASP A 431 0.68 50.63 -20.17
N GLY A 432 0.89 51.93 -20.40
CA GLY A 432 2.24 52.51 -20.50
C GLY A 432 2.91 52.76 -19.15
N THR A 433 2.14 53.20 -18.14
CA THR A 433 2.72 53.64 -16.87
C THR A 433 2.45 52.66 -15.73
N LEU A 434 1.19 52.26 -15.53
CA LEU A 434 0.80 51.50 -14.35
C LEU A 434 1.19 50.02 -14.47
N LYS A 435 0.81 49.34 -15.57
CA LYS A 435 1.26 47.97 -15.86
C LYS A 435 2.79 47.88 -15.90
N ALA A 436 3.45 48.76 -16.63
CA ALA A 436 4.92 48.79 -16.66
C ALA A 436 5.54 49.03 -15.27
N SER A 437 4.90 49.81 -14.38
CA SER A 437 5.37 49.99 -12.99
C SER A 437 5.16 48.73 -12.15
N ILE A 438 4.01 48.08 -12.30
CA ILE A 438 3.71 46.78 -11.67
C ILE A 438 4.75 45.77 -12.12
N ASP A 439 5.01 45.63 -13.42
CA ASP A 439 5.98 44.68 -13.98
C ASP A 439 7.40 44.97 -13.46
N ARG A 440 7.82 46.25 -13.40
CA ARG A 440 9.12 46.61 -12.83
C ARG A 440 9.24 46.23 -11.35
N VAL A 441 8.20 46.47 -10.54
CA VAL A 441 8.20 46.13 -9.12
C VAL A 441 8.18 44.62 -8.93
N SER A 442 7.37 43.89 -9.70
CA SER A 442 7.33 42.43 -9.70
C SER A 442 8.68 41.82 -10.09
N GLN A 443 9.31 42.32 -11.16
CA GLN A 443 10.62 41.85 -11.60
C GLN A 443 11.72 42.16 -10.58
N ALA A 444 11.68 43.34 -9.96
CA ALA A 444 12.58 43.67 -8.85
C ALA A 444 12.38 42.71 -7.67
N LEU A 445 11.12 42.38 -7.34
CA LEU A 445 10.76 41.46 -6.27
C LEU A 445 11.26 40.03 -6.52
N GLU A 446 11.15 39.53 -7.75
CA GLU A 446 11.68 38.23 -8.16
C GLU A 446 13.22 38.19 -8.05
N GLY A 447 13.90 39.27 -8.43
CA GLY A 447 15.36 39.39 -8.36
C GLY A 447 15.93 39.65 -6.95
N MET A 448 15.09 39.89 -5.94
CA MET A 448 15.53 40.35 -4.61
C MET A 448 16.50 39.40 -3.89
N TYR A 449 16.44 38.11 -4.19
CA TYR A 449 17.29 37.10 -3.55
C TYR A 449 18.28 36.46 -4.52
N SER A 450 18.38 36.96 -5.75
CA SER A 450 19.30 36.47 -6.78
C SER A 450 20.72 37.03 -6.64
N ASP A 451 21.02 37.78 -5.58
CA ASP A 451 22.36 38.28 -5.34
C ASP A 451 23.32 37.14 -5.03
N ASN A 452 24.51 37.20 -5.64
CA ASN A 452 25.55 36.19 -5.47
C ASN A 452 25.83 35.84 -3.99
N ARG A 453 25.74 36.81 -3.07
CA ARG A 453 25.96 36.58 -1.62
C ARG A 453 24.93 35.65 -0.95
N LEU A 454 23.72 35.54 -1.50
CA LEU A 454 22.65 34.66 -1.01
C LEU A 454 22.41 33.47 -1.94
N CYS A 455 23.38 33.18 -2.81
CA CYS A 455 23.39 32.02 -3.72
C CYS A 455 24.69 31.20 -3.56
N GLN A 456 25.13 30.98 -2.32
CA GLN A 456 26.40 30.31 -2.00
C GLN A 456 26.20 28.89 -1.42
N VAL A 457 24.99 28.55 -0.97
CA VAL A 457 24.62 27.26 -0.37
C VAL A 457 23.48 26.63 -1.17
N PRO A 458 23.77 26.11 -2.39
CA PRO A 458 22.82 25.40 -3.22
C PRO A 458 22.54 23.99 -2.67
N TYR A 459 21.27 23.63 -2.67
CA TYR A 459 20.78 22.29 -2.38
C TYR A 459 19.98 21.79 -3.59
N ARG A 460 20.39 20.67 -4.16
CA ARG A 460 19.73 20.05 -5.33
C ARG A 460 18.69 19.04 -4.87
N LEU A 461 17.52 19.06 -5.47
CA LEU A 461 16.45 18.13 -5.23
C LEU A 461 16.87 16.74 -5.72
N HIS A 462 16.89 15.78 -4.82
CA HIS A 462 17.28 14.40 -5.12
C HIS A 462 16.08 13.47 -5.19
N ALA A 463 15.11 13.60 -4.28
CA ALA A 463 13.91 12.79 -4.30
C ALA A 463 12.65 13.56 -3.86
N VAL A 464 11.51 13.16 -4.41
CA VAL A 464 10.18 13.65 -4.07
C VAL A 464 9.28 12.45 -3.81
N LEU A 465 8.77 12.34 -2.59
CA LEU A 465 7.85 11.27 -2.23
C LEU A 465 6.42 11.81 -2.32
N VAL A 466 5.60 11.09 -3.09
CA VAL A 466 4.25 11.50 -3.48
C VAL A 466 3.24 10.55 -2.87
N HIS A 467 2.11 11.12 -2.45
CA HIS A 467 0.99 10.39 -1.89
C HIS A 467 -0.30 10.73 -2.64
N GLU A 468 -1.04 9.71 -3.05
CA GLU A 468 -2.39 9.80 -3.59
C GLU A 468 -3.38 9.06 -2.68
N GLY A 469 -4.43 9.75 -2.26
CA GLY A 469 -5.45 9.17 -1.38
C GLY A 469 -5.73 10.02 -0.16
N GLN A 470 -6.34 9.37 0.83
CA GLN A 470 -6.78 9.95 2.10
C GLN A 470 -5.71 9.77 3.19
N ALA A 471 -5.87 10.43 4.33
CA ALA A 471 -4.89 10.37 5.44
C ALA A 471 -4.59 8.94 5.92
N LEU A 472 -5.61 8.08 5.98
CA LEU A 472 -5.52 6.72 6.54
C LEU A 472 -5.21 5.64 5.49
N ALA A 473 -5.40 5.96 4.22
CA ALA A 473 -5.27 5.01 3.13
C ALA A 473 -4.95 5.74 1.83
N GLY A 474 -3.87 5.31 1.19
CA GLY A 474 -3.45 5.84 -0.08
C GLY A 474 -2.25 5.11 -0.63
N HIS A 475 -1.89 5.49 -1.84
CA HIS A 475 -0.78 4.92 -2.57
C HIS A 475 0.40 5.88 -2.56
N TYR A 476 1.59 5.32 -2.38
CA TYR A 476 2.84 6.06 -2.23
C TYR A 476 3.83 5.64 -3.30
N TRP A 477 4.53 6.61 -3.89
CA TRP A 477 5.62 6.37 -4.82
C TRP A 477 6.67 7.48 -4.68
N ALA A 478 7.83 7.29 -5.30
CA ALA A 478 8.91 8.26 -5.27
C ALA A 478 9.37 8.63 -6.68
N TYR A 479 9.67 9.91 -6.89
CA TYR A 479 10.52 10.38 -7.97
C TYR A 479 11.92 10.58 -7.43
N ILE A 480 12.92 10.04 -8.10
CA ILE A 480 14.33 10.14 -7.68
C ILE A 480 15.16 10.54 -8.90
N TYR A 481 16.04 11.51 -8.72
CA TYR A 481 16.94 11.97 -9.76
C TYR A 481 18.13 11.02 -9.86
N ASP A 482 18.29 10.40 -11.04
CA ASP A 482 19.46 9.61 -11.38
C ASP A 482 20.59 10.56 -11.80
N HIS A 483 21.57 10.74 -10.92
CA HIS A 483 22.71 11.64 -11.16
C HIS A 483 23.67 11.11 -12.23
N SER A 484 23.70 9.81 -12.49
CA SER A 484 24.59 9.22 -13.50
C SER A 484 24.01 9.41 -14.91
N ASN A 485 22.69 9.21 -15.06
CA ASN A 485 21.98 9.36 -16.34
C ASN A 485 21.34 10.75 -16.55
N GLN A 486 21.38 11.62 -15.53
CA GLN A 486 20.82 12.97 -15.54
C GLN A 486 19.32 13.03 -15.88
N CYS A 487 18.56 12.03 -15.46
CA CYS A 487 17.12 11.91 -15.70
C CYS A 487 16.34 11.66 -14.41
N TRP A 488 15.03 11.95 -14.43
CA TRP A 488 14.14 11.60 -13.34
C TRP A 488 13.65 10.18 -13.52
N MET A 489 13.60 9.43 -12.43
CA MET A 489 13.10 8.05 -12.42
C MET A 489 11.93 7.96 -11.44
N LYS A 490 10.85 7.30 -11.86
CA LYS A 490 9.64 7.06 -11.07
C LYS A 490 9.68 5.64 -10.51
N TYR A 491 9.69 5.54 -9.19
CA TYR A 491 9.71 4.28 -8.45
C TYR A 491 8.33 4.04 -7.85
N ASN A 492 7.57 3.16 -8.49
CA ASN A 492 6.22 2.80 -8.11
C ASN A 492 6.14 1.29 -7.87
N ASP A 493 6.50 0.87 -6.66
CA ASP A 493 6.62 -0.54 -6.26
C ASP A 493 7.51 -1.35 -7.22
N VAL A 494 6.94 -2.35 -7.91
CA VAL A 494 7.66 -3.22 -8.86
C VAL A 494 7.94 -2.56 -10.21
N ILE A 495 7.37 -1.38 -10.45
CA ILE A 495 7.49 -0.64 -11.69
C ILE A 495 8.46 0.53 -11.47
N VAL A 496 9.61 0.45 -12.12
CA VAL A 496 10.56 1.56 -12.23
C VAL A 496 10.53 2.04 -13.67
N SER A 497 10.21 3.32 -13.89
CA SER A 497 10.14 3.93 -15.22
C SER A 497 10.92 5.23 -15.28
N GLU A 498 11.46 5.56 -16.45
CA GLU A 498 11.95 6.91 -16.72
C GLU A 498 10.79 7.91 -16.65
N SER A 499 11.08 9.13 -16.20
CA SER A 499 10.12 10.21 -16.06
C SER A 499 10.77 11.56 -16.34
N SER A 500 9.96 12.61 -16.42
CA SER A 500 10.41 13.97 -16.68
C SER A 500 10.04 14.91 -15.53
N TRP A 501 10.66 16.08 -15.50
CA TRP A 501 10.33 17.12 -14.53
C TRP A 501 8.85 17.53 -14.64
N GLU A 502 8.29 17.58 -15.85
CA GLU A 502 6.89 17.94 -16.07
C GLU A 502 5.91 16.91 -15.47
N GLU A 503 6.23 15.61 -15.59
CA GLU A 503 5.44 14.56 -14.95
C GLU A 503 5.56 14.64 -13.43
N LEU A 504 6.76 14.81 -12.89
CA LEU A 504 6.99 15.00 -11.45
C LEU A 504 6.15 16.17 -10.93
N VAL A 505 6.22 17.33 -11.58
CA VAL A 505 5.48 18.54 -11.21
C VAL A 505 3.97 18.30 -11.19
N ARG A 506 3.44 17.64 -12.21
CA ARG A 506 2.01 17.31 -12.33
C ARG A 506 1.50 16.48 -11.15
N ASP A 507 2.28 15.49 -10.72
CA ASP A 507 1.91 14.58 -9.63
C ASP A 507 2.21 15.18 -8.24
N SER A 508 3.21 16.07 -8.13
CA SER A 508 3.78 16.47 -6.85
C SER A 508 3.28 17.81 -6.31
N TYR A 509 3.00 18.80 -7.17
CA TYR A 509 2.62 20.14 -6.69
C TYR A 509 1.25 20.16 -6.01
N GLY A 510 0.35 19.25 -6.39
CA GLY A 510 -1.03 19.22 -5.96
C GLY A 510 -1.94 20.14 -6.79
N GLY A 511 -3.24 19.82 -6.80
CA GLY A 511 -4.29 20.62 -7.45
C GLY A 511 -4.62 20.21 -8.88
N MET A 512 -3.75 19.46 -9.56
CA MET A 512 -4.02 18.87 -10.88
C MET A 512 -4.56 17.44 -10.78
N THR A 513 -4.12 16.70 -9.76
CA THR A 513 -4.52 15.32 -9.49
C THR A 513 -4.85 15.17 -8.00
N ASN A 514 -5.28 13.97 -7.59
CA ASN A 514 -5.47 13.62 -6.17
C ASN A 514 -4.13 13.37 -5.45
N ALA A 515 -3.03 13.35 -6.20
CA ALA A 515 -1.68 13.18 -5.71
C ALA A 515 -1.07 14.53 -5.27
N SER A 516 -0.15 14.44 -4.31
CA SER A 516 0.66 15.57 -3.90
C SER A 516 1.91 15.08 -3.17
N ALA A 517 3.01 15.82 -3.29
CA ALA A 517 4.21 15.57 -2.49
C ALA A 517 3.93 15.77 -1.00
N TYR A 518 4.43 14.84 -0.20
CA TYR A 518 4.43 14.90 1.26
C TYR A 518 5.86 15.00 1.84
N CYS A 519 6.89 14.61 1.08
CA CYS A 519 8.28 14.76 1.48
C CYS A 519 9.17 15.18 0.32
N LEU A 520 10.07 16.13 0.55
CA LEU A 520 11.11 16.57 -0.38
C LEU A 520 12.48 16.28 0.23
N MET A 521 13.37 15.65 -0.54
CA MET A 521 14.74 15.37 -0.11
C MET A 521 15.72 16.09 -1.01
N TYR A 522 16.49 16.99 -0.43
CA TYR A 522 17.54 17.76 -1.09
C TYR A 522 18.92 17.31 -0.60
N ILE A 523 19.94 17.48 -1.45
CA ILE A 523 21.35 17.21 -1.13
C ILE A 523 22.19 18.46 -1.33
N ASP A 524 23.21 18.65 -0.50
CA ASP A 524 24.15 19.77 -0.60
C ASP A 524 25.01 19.63 -1.87
N ASP A 525 24.77 20.51 -2.84
CA ASP A 525 25.40 20.44 -4.17
C ASP A 525 26.90 20.76 -4.14
N ARG A 526 27.39 21.28 -3.01
CA ARG A 526 28.82 21.58 -2.80
C ARG A 526 29.62 20.36 -2.36
N LEU A 527 28.95 19.23 -2.11
CA LEU A 527 29.55 18.01 -1.59
C LEU A 527 29.46 16.86 -2.62
N PRO A 528 30.38 16.78 -3.59
CA PRO A 528 30.34 15.77 -4.65
C PRO A 528 30.35 14.32 -4.14
N HIS A 529 30.95 14.08 -2.97
CA HIS A 529 31.04 12.74 -2.38
C HIS A 529 29.68 12.16 -1.98
N LEU A 530 28.63 12.97 -1.86
CA LEU A 530 27.27 12.49 -1.59
C LEU A 530 26.73 11.63 -2.73
N ILE A 531 27.10 11.98 -3.97
CA ILE A 531 26.65 11.34 -5.22
C ILE A 531 27.76 10.55 -5.92
N ALA A 532 28.98 10.56 -5.39
CA ALA A 532 30.09 9.81 -5.98
C ALA A 532 29.77 8.30 -6.00
N GLU A 533 30.02 7.68 -7.15
CA GLU A 533 29.97 6.22 -7.32
C GLU A 533 31.07 5.54 -6.51
N ASP A 534 30.89 4.25 -6.23
CA ASP A 534 31.84 3.46 -5.45
C ASP A 534 33.11 3.25 -6.29
N THR A 535 34.29 3.43 -5.71
CA THR A 535 35.57 3.21 -6.39
C THR A 535 36.38 2.16 -5.66
N ASP A 536 37.05 1.31 -6.42
CA ASP A 536 37.95 0.29 -5.88
C ASP A 536 39.20 0.96 -5.27
N ASP A 537 39.51 0.62 -4.02
CA ASP A 537 40.57 1.29 -3.25
C ASP A 537 41.98 1.03 -3.82
N GLU A 538 42.19 -0.06 -4.56
CA GLU A 538 43.48 -0.44 -5.14
C GLU A 538 43.69 0.11 -6.55
N THR A 539 42.64 0.07 -7.38
CA THR A 539 42.70 0.42 -8.81
C THR A 539 42.13 1.81 -9.11
N GLY A 540 41.37 2.39 -8.20
CA GLY A 540 40.65 3.66 -8.39
C GLY A 540 39.55 3.60 -9.45
N GLN A 541 39.19 2.42 -9.93
CA GLN A 541 38.14 2.22 -10.93
C GLN A 541 36.77 2.25 -10.26
N VAL A 542 35.78 2.79 -10.98
CA VAL A 542 34.40 2.82 -10.50
C VAL A 542 33.84 1.40 -10.48
N MET A 543 33.43 0.93 -9.31
CA MET A 543 32.82 -0.36 -9.08
C MET A 543 31.33 -0.30 -9.46
N GLN A 544 30.86 -1.25 -10.26
CA GLN A 544 29.46 -1.30 -10.70
C GLN A 544 28.81 -2.64 -10.34
N GLY A 545 27.54 -2.57 -9.96
CA GLY A 545 26.72 -3.75 -9.68
C GLY A 545 27.32 -4.63 -8.58
N MET A 546 27.57 -5.90 -8.91
CA MET A 546 28.07 -6.89 -7.94
C MET A 546 29.45 -6.55 -7.36
N ASP A 547 30.29 -5.82 -8.10
CA ASP A 547 31.66 -5.53 -7.67
C ASP A 547 31.70 -4.58 -6.47
N SER A 548 30.69 -3.70 -6.32
CA SER A 548 30.63 -2.78 -5.17
C SER A 548 30.13 -3.42 -3.86
N LEU A 549 29.74 -4.70 -3.89
CA LEU A 549 29.24 -5.40 -2.71
C LEU A 549 30.37 -6.03 -1.89
N PRO A 550 30.31 -5.94 -0.55
CA PRO A 550 31.16 -6.74 0.32
C PRO A 550 31.09 -8.22 -0.05
N PRO A 551 32.20 -8.99 0.00
CA PRO A 551 32.26 -10.36 -0.52
C PRO A 551 31.14 -11.28 0.00
N ILE A 552 30.73 -11.06 1.24
CA ILE A 552 29.69 -11.84 1.90
C ILE A 552 28.30 -11.57 1.32
N LEU A 553 27.97 -10.31 1.07
CA LEU A 553 26.74 -9.91 0.41
C LEU A 553 26.77 -10.30 -1.06
N GLY A 554 27.94 -10.21 -1.72
CA GLY A 554 28.12 -10.69 -3.09
C GLY A 554 27.90 -12.20 -3.23
N ARG A 555 28.16 -13.02 -2.21
CA ARG A 555 27.78 -14.46 -2.20
C ARG A 555 26.26 -14.63 -2.10
N TYR A 556 25.64 -13.94 -1.14
CA TYR A 556 24.19 -13.97 -0.93
C TYR A 556 23.41 -13.64 -2.21
N VAL A 557 23.78 -12.56 -2.90
CA VAL A 557 23.09 -12.14 -4.14
C VAL A 557 23.35 -13.12 -5.29
N ARG A 558 24.56 -13.69 -5.40
CA ARG A 558 24.85 -14.71 -6.43
C ARG A 558 23.99 -15.95 -6.24
N GLN A 559 23.79 -16.37 -5.00
CA GLN A 559 22.93 -17.49 -4.67
C GLN A 559 21.47 -17.19 -5.03
N ASP A 560 20.97 -15.99 -4.71
CA ASP A 560 19.61 -15.57 -5.08
C ASP A 560 19.39 -15.56 -6.61
N ASN A 561 20.36 -15.03 -7.36
CA ASN A 561 20.33 -15.04 -8.81
C ASN A 561 20.36 -16.47 -9.37
N HIS A 562 21.13 -17.37 -8.76
CA HIS A 562 21.15 -18.78 -9.14
C HIS A 562 19.77 -19.45 -8.95
N TRP A 563 19.10 -19.17 -7.83
CA TRP A 563 17.73 -19.66 -7.57
C TRP A 563 16.73 -19.13 -8.60
N PHE A 564 16.81 -17.85 -8.97
CA PHE A 564 15.95 -17.30 -10.02
C PHE A 564 16.20 -17.94 -11.39
N GLN A 565 17.46 -18.22 -11.73
CA GLN A 565 17.81 -18.94 -12.95
C GLN A 565 17.28 -20.38 -12.95
N GLN A 566 17.21 -21.03 -11.78
CA GLN A 566 16.58 -22.34 -11.65
C GLN A 566 15.06 -22.26 -11.86
N GLU A 567 14.39 -21.26 -11.25
CA GLU A 567 12.96 -21.00 -11.44
C GLU A 567 12.60 -20.80 -12.92
N LEU A 568 13.43 -20.05 -13.67
CA LEU A 568 13.28 -19.89 -15.11
C LEU A 568 13.38 -21.21 -15.88
N ARG A 569 14.40 -22.04 -15.58
CA ARG A 569 14.58 -23.34 -16.23
C ARG A 569 13.43 -24.30 -15.94
N GLU A 570 12.99 -24.37 -14.69
CA GLU A 570 11.85 -25.21 -14.29
C GLU A 570 10.56 -24.80 -15.01
N TRP A 571 10.34 -23.49 -15.19
CA TRP A 571 9.21 -22.98 -15.97
C TRP A 571 9.33 -23.29 -17.47
N GLU A 572 10.50 -23.13 -18.06
CA GLU A 572 10.76 -23.52 -19.46
C GLU A 572 10.51 -25.02 -19.67
N GLU A 573 11.00 -25.88 -18.77
CA GLU A 573 10.79 -27.33 -18.83
C GLU A 573 9.31 -27.73 -18.76
N GLN A 574 8.50 -26.98 -17.99
CA GLN A 574 7.05 -27.18 -17.91
C GLN A 574 6.32 -26.85 -19.22
N LEU A 575 6.84 -25.91 -20.02
CA LEU A 575 6.27 -25.58 -21.34
C LEU A 575 6.60 -26.61 -22.42
N TYR A 576 7.72 -27.34 -22.29
CA TYR A 576 8.19 -28.29 -23.30
C TYR A 576 7.72 -29.75 -23.08
N GLN A 577 6.89 -30.05 -22.08
CA GLN A 577 6.32 -31.39 -21.93
C GLN A 577 5.26 -31.67 -23.01
N PRO A 578 5.43 -32.66 -23.92
CA PRO A 578 4.38 -33.09 -24.83
C PRO A 578 3.25 -33.77 -24.04
N PRO A 579 1.98 -33.72 -24.50
CA PRO A 579 0.88 -34.39 -23.81
C PRO A 579 1.16 -35.90 -23.75
N GLN A 580 1.45 -36.42 -22.55
CA GLN A 580 1.66 -37.85 -22.36
C GLN A 580 0.32 -38.57 -22.53
N GLN A 581 0.25 -39.40 -23.57
CA GLN A 581 -0.75 -40.45 -23.73
C GLN A 581 -0.66 -41.41 -22.54
N GLU A 582 -1.81 -41.69 -21.92
CA GLU A 582 -1.95 -42.77 -20.93
C GLU A 582 -1.38 -44.09 -21.45
N PRO A 583 -0.52 -44.77 -20.66
CA PRO A 583 -0.36 -46.20 -20.79
C PRO A 583 -1.00 -46.89 -19.58
N ALA A 584 -1.90 -47.81 -19.91
CA ALA A 584 -2.59 -48.72 -19.02
C ALA A 584 -1.68 -49.46 -18.02
N ALA A 585 -2.25 -49.77 -16.86
CA ALA A 585 -1.70 -50.65 -15.83
C ALA A 585 -1.27 -52.02 -16.39
N PRO A 586 -0.25 -52.66 -15.77
CA PRO A 586 -0.57 -53.91 -15.09
C PRO A 586 0.20 -54.20 -13.77
N THR A 587 -0.58 -54.67 -12.80
CA THR A 587 -0.41 -55.85 -11.93
C THR A 587 0.85 -56.07 -11.06
N ALA A 588 0.52 -56.38 -9.80
CA ALA A 588 1.34 -56.82 -8.67
C ALA A 588 2.31 -57.99 -8.90
N ALA A 589 3.43 -57.97 -8.17
CA ALA A 589 3.98 -59.14 -7.48
C ALA A 589 4.94 -58.75 -6.34
N SER A 590 4.83 -59.52 -5.26
CA SER A 590 5.58 -59.56 -4.00
C SER A 590 7.08 -59.81 -4.16
N THR A 591 7.93 -59.40 -3.19
CA THR A 591 8.61 -60.30 -2.23
C THR A 591 9.61 -59.58 -1.29
N THR A 592 9.33 -59.69 0.02
CA THR A 592 10.24 -60.10 1.13
C THR A 592 11.61 -59.47 1.38
N THR A 593 11.71 -58.95 2.62
CA THR A 593 12.78 -59.11 3.65
C THR A 593 14.19 -58.58 3.36
N ARG A 594 14.72 -57.73 4.26
CA ARG A 594 15.61 -58.15 5.38
C ARG A 594 16.00 -56.98 6.29
N VAL A 595 15.86 -57.18 7.60
CA VAL A 595 16.48 -56.37 8.68
C VAL A 595 17.97 -56.71 8.73
N PRO A 596 18.85 -55.78 9.17
CA PRO A 596 19.57 -56.08 10.41
C PRO A 596 19.88 -54.87 11.32
N SER A 597 19.45 -55.03 12.59
CA SER A 597 20.23 -54.89 13.83
C SER A 597 20.77 -53.54 14.32
N LYS A 598 20.21 -53.17 15.48
CA LYS A 598 20.74 -52.35 16.57
C LYS A 598 22.21 -52.61 16.95
N LYS A 599 22.93 -51.53 17.30
CA LYS A 599 23.88 -51.47 18.43
C LYS A 599 23.56 -50.27 19.33
N LYS A 600 23.66 -50.51 20.63
CA LYS A 600 23.49 -49.60 21.78
C LYS A 600 24.82 -48.88 22.09
N ASP A 601 24.73 -47.66 22.61
CA ASP A 601 25.31 -47.15 23.89
C ASP A 601 24.70 -45.73 24.09
N GLU A 602 23.89 -45.45 25.13
CA GLU A 602 24.25 -44.97 26.50
C GLU A 602 25.25 -43.80 26.45
N SER A 603 25.00 -42.59 26.96
CA SER A 603 24.27 -42.16 28.16
C SER A 603 23.81 -40.69 28.08
N ALA A 604 22.71 -40.37 28.75
CA ALA A 604 22.08 -39.05 28.83
C ALA A 604 22.66 -38.14 29.94
N GLU A 605 22.65 -36.83 29.70
CA GLU A 605 22.60 -35.77 30.72
C GLU A 605 21.54 -34.70 30.32
N PRO A 606 21.03 -33.90 31.28
CA PRO A 606 19.60 -33.65 31.42
C PRO A 606 19.06 -32.45 30.61
N VAL A 607 17.82 -32.62 30.15
CA VAL A 607 16.99 -31.59 29.51
C VAL A 607 16.56 -30.54 30.56
N PRO A 608 16.67 -29.21 30.29
CA PRO A 608 16.06 -28.21 31.15
C PRO A 608 14.54 -28.20 30.93
N GLN A 609 13.78 -28.22 32.03
CA GLN A 609 12.31 -28.16 31.97
C GLN A 609 11.81 -26.82 31.41
N PRO A 610 10.82 -26.81 30.51
CA PRO A 610 10.15 -25.58 30.10
C PRO A 610 9.23 -25.08 31.23
N GLY A 611 9.32 -23.78 31.52
CA GLY A 611 8.43 -23.07 32.45
C GLY A 611 6.96 -23.08 32.01
N PRO A 612 6.02 -22.74 32.90
CA PRO A 612 4.62 -23.14 32.80
C PRO A 612 3.85 -22.22 31.84
N MET A 613 3.81 -22.58 30.56
CA MET A 613 2.64 -22.32 29.72
C MET A 613 1.81 -23.61 29.70
N MET A 614 0.50 -23.50 29.94
CA MET A 614 -0.42 -24.64 30.05
C MET A 614 -0.43 -25.47 28.75
N LEU A 615 0.41 -26.50 28.68
CA LEU A 615 0.46 -27.49 27.60
C LEU A 615 -0.78 -28.38 27.71
N THR A 616 -1.52 -28.54 26.61
CA THR A 616 -2.64 -29.51 26.59
C THR A 616 -2.10 -30.95 26.67
N PRO A 617 -2.82 -31.89 27.31
CA PRO A 617 -2.38 -33.29 27.37
C PRO A 617 -2.11 -33.94 25.99
N ALA A 618 -2.76 -33.45 24.94
CA ALA A 618 -2.55 -33.89 23.56
C ALA A 618 -1.17 -33.48 23.02
N MET A 619 -0.73 -32.26 23.29
CA MET A 619 0.59 -31.78 22.84
C MET A 619 1.73 -32.51 23.55
N GLN A 620 1.54 -32.88 24.81
CA GLN A 620 2.56 -33.62 25.57
C GLN A 620 2.84 -35.01 24.97
N GLY A 621 1.85 -35.68 24.38
CA GLY A 621 2.03 -36.94 23.66
C GLY A 621 2.90 -36.79 22.42
N ILE A 622 2.57 -35.80 21.59
CA ILE A 622 3.30 -35.49 20.34
C ILE A 622 4.76 -35.11 20.62
N ILE A 623 5.03 -34.29 21.65
CA ILE A 623 6.39 -33.92 22.08
C ILE A 623 7.20 -35.18 22.43
N MET A 624 6.60 -36.11 23.18
CA MET A 624 7.26 -37.36 23.57
C MET A 624 7.50 -38.28 22.36
N ALA A 625 6.58 -38.31 21.41
CA ALA A 625 6.73 -39.08 20.17
C ALA A 625 7.88 -38.53 19.29
N ILE A 626 8.00 -37.20 19.18
CA ILE A 626 9.11 -36.52 18.49
C ILE A 626 10.45 -36.84 19.17
N ALA A 627 10.49 -36.79 20.51
CA ALA A 627 11.70 -37.14 21.26
C ALA A 627 12.14 -38.59 21.03
N LYS A 628 11.19 -39.55 20.99
CA LYS A 628 11.46 -40.96 20.69
C LYS A 628 11.90 -41.21 19.24
N ALA A 629 11.52 -40.34 18.31
CA ALA A 629 11.91 -40.43 16.92
C ALA A 629 13.33 -39.90 16.62
N ARG A 630 14.04 -39.41 17.64
CA ARG A 630 15.40 -38.87 17.53
C ARG A 630 16.35 -39.74 16.69
N GLN A 631 16.43 -41.03 16.99
CA GLN A 631 17.39 -41.90 16.31
C GLN A 631 17.05 -42.09 14.82
N ALA A 632 15.77 -42.10 14.46
CA ALA A 632 15.34 -42.17 13.07
C ALA A 632 15.60 -40.85 12.34
N PHE A 633 15.34 -39.73 13.01
CA PHE A 633 15.64 -38.40 12.49
C PHE A 633 17.13 -38.18 12.24
N ASP A 634 17.98 -38.52 13.21
CA ASP A 634 19.43 -38.27 13.15
C ASP A 634 20.12 -39.18 12.10
N ASN A 635 19.56 -40.37 11.79
CA ASN A 635 20.13 -41.33 10.83
C ASN A 635 19.63 -41.16 9.39
N GLU A 636 18.34 -40.90 9.20
CA GLU A 636 17.65 -40.98 7.90
C GLU A 636 16.91 -39.68 7.54
N GLY A 637 17.03 -38.65 8.38
CA GLY A 637 16.51 -37.31 8.12
C GLY A 637 15.06 -37.07 8.61
N PRO A 638 14.51 -35.88 8.33
CA PRO A 638 13.25 -35.41 8.89
C PRO A 638 12.04 -36.26 8.52
N GLU A 639 12.04 -36.89 7.34
CA GLU A 639 10.96 -37.77 6.90
C GLU A 639 10.90 -39.06 7.71
N ALA A 640 12.04 -39.73 7.92
CA ALA A 640 12.11 -40.92 8.77
C ALA A 640 11.77 -40.57 10.24
N GLY A 641 12.20 -39.39 10.70
CA GLY A 641 11.82 -38.83 11.99
C GLY A 641 10.30 -38.63 12.13
N LEU A 642 9.64 -38.06 11.12
CA LEU A 642 8.19 -37.91 11.11
C LEU A 642 7.47 -39.25 11.09
N ILE A 643 7.86 -40.18 10.21
CA ILE A 643 7.23 -41.51 10.12
C ILE A 643 7.30 -42.22 11.47
N LYS A 644 8.45 -42.16 12.14
CA LYS A 644 8.63 -42.80 13.44
C LYS A 644 7.83 -42.11 14.54
N ALA A 645 7.81 -40.77 14.59
CA ALA A 645 7.04 -40.01 15.57
C ALA A 645 5.53 -40.23 15.37
N PHE A 646 5.07 -40.24 14.13
CA PHE A 646 3.69 -40.50 13.76
C PHE A 646 3.22 -41.88 14.19
N GLN A 647 4.03 -42.93 13.97
CA GLN A 647 3.74 -44.28 14.43
C GLN A 647 3.66 -44.38 15.96
N GLU A 648 4.59 -43.76 16.68
CA GLU A 648 4.61 -43.78 18.15
C GLU A 648 3.37 -43.11 18.75
N GLU A 649 2.93 -41.98 18.20
CA GLU A 649 1.73 -41.28 18.68
C GLU A 649 0.44 -41.99 18.26
N TYR A 650 0.38 -42.52 17.03
CA TYR A 650 -0.74 -43.34 16.56
C TYR A 650 -0.96 -44.55 17.47
N SER A 651 0.10 -45.33 17.75
CA SER A 651 0.02 -46.52 18.60
C SER A 651 -0.40 -46.18 20.03
N ARG A 652 0.15 -45.11 20.61
CA ARG A 652 -0.21 -44.64 21.96
C ARG A 652 -1.70 -44.30 22.06
N LEU A 653 -2.23 -43.58 21.06
CA LEU A 653 -3.63 -43.15 21.04
C LEU A 653 -4.58 -44.30 20.72
N PHE A 654 -4.15 -45.26 19.90
CA PHE A 654 -4.91 -46.47 19.63
C PHE A 654 -5.02 -47.34 20.89
N GLU A 655 -3.94 -47.58 21.62
CA GLU A 655 -3.98 -48.31 22.90
C GLU A 655 -4.86 -47.59 23.93
N LEU A 656 -4.70 -46.26 24.05
CA LEU A 656 -5.52 -45.42 24.92
C LEU A 656 -7.03 -45.50 24.59
N SER A 657 -7.37 -45.75 23.32
CA SER A 657 -8.77 -45.91 22.89
C SER A 657 -9.42 -47.20 23.39
N GLN A 658 -8.63 -48.22 23.70
CA GLN A 658 -9.10 -49.54 24.13
C GLN A 658 -9.19 -49.71 25.66
N GLU A 659 -8.67 -48.76 26.44
CA GLU A 659 -8.69 -48.81 27.92
C GLU A 659 -10.10 -48.52 28.50
N GLU A 660 -10.52 -49.25 29.54
CA GLU A 660 -11.76 -48.98 30.29
C GLU A 660 -11.48 -48.09 31.50
N THR A 661 -11.94 -46.83 31.47
CA THR A 661 -11.69 -45.82 32.54
C THR A 661 -12.97 -45.20 33.09
N THR A 662 -12.93 -44.75 34.36
CA THR A 662 -14.06 -44.10 35.05
C THR A 662 -14.22 -42.61 34.69
N ALA A 663 -15.46 -42.16 34.54
CA ALA A 663 -15.86 -40.89 33.90
C ALA A 663 -15.31 -39.56 34.48
N GLN A 664 -14.65 -39.56 35.64
CA GLN A 664 -14.18 -38.32 36.30
C GLN A 664 -12.72 -37.97 36.00
N GLN A 665 -11.92 -38.89 35.45
CA GLN A 665 -10.49 -38.70 35.14
C GLN A 665 -10.12 -39.41 33.84
N ASP A 666 -10.97 -39.32 32.83
CA ASP A 666 -10.75 -40.04 31.58
C ASP A 666 -9.85 -39.22 30.62
N PRO A 667 -8.57 -39.59 30.45
CA PRO A 667 -7.62 -38.85 29.61
C PRO A 667 -8.02 -38.84 28.13
N ARG A 668 -8.91 -39.75 27.70
CA ARG A 668 -9.43 -39.85 26.33
C ARG A 668 -10.23 -38.60 25.92
N LEU A 669 -10.82 -37.90 26.89
CA LEU A 669 -11.59 -36.67 26.66
C LEU A 669 -10.74 -35.52 26.10
N HIS A 670 -9.42 -35.61 26.18
CA HIS A 670 -8.48 -34.60 25.69
C HIS A 670 -7.97 -34.85 24.27
N HIS A 671 -8.33 -35.97 23.63
CA HIS A 671 -7.75 -36.35 22.33
C HIS A 671 -8.79 -36.78 21.29
N ALA A 672 -8.94 -35.96 20.26
CA ALA A 672 -9.85 -36.16 19.13
C ALA A 672 -9.73 -37.53 18.43
N LEU A 673 -8.50 -37.99 18.20
CA LEU A 673 -8.26 -39.27 17.52
C LEU A 673 -8.75 -40.49 18.31
N VAL A 674 -8.82 -40.42 19.64
CA VAL A 674 -9.34 -41.54 20.44
C VAL A 674 -10.81 -41.79 20.12
N TYR A 675 -11.57 -40.71 19.91
CA TYR A 675 -12.95 -40.80 19.45
C TYR A 675 -13.04 -41.41 18.04
N PHE A 676 -12.16 -41.02 17.10
CA PHE A 676 -12.13 -41.60 15.75
C PHE A 676 -11.79 -43.09 15.76
N PHE A 677 -10.87 -43.54 16.61
CA PHE A 677 -10.57 -44.96 16.79
C PHE A 677 -11.77 -45.75 17.35
N GLN A 678 -12.46 -45.22 18.36
CA GLN A 678 -13.63 -45.88 18.96
C GLN A 678 -14.83 -45.94 18.00
N ASN A 679 -14.95 -44.98 17.09
CA ASN A 679 -16.05 -44.89 16.12
C ASN A 679 -15.68 -45.41 14.72
N LYS A 680 -14.51 -46.06 14.57
CA LYS A 680 -14.04 -46.65 13.32
C LYS A 680 -14.08 -45.66 12.14
N ALA A 681 -13.62 -44.42 12.38
CA ALA A 681 -13.50 -43.44 11.32
C ALA A 681 -12.57 -43.96 10.19
N PRO A 682 -12.77 -43.51 8.94
CA PRO A 682 -11.89 -43.88 7.83
C PRO A 682 -10.42 -43.56 8.15
N ASN A 683 -9.50 -44.43 7.73
CA ASN A 683 -8.07 -44.27 8.03
C ASN A 683 -7.51 -42.94 7.52
N CYS A 684 -8.00 -42.44 6.38
CA CYS A 684 -7.62 -41.13 5.84
C CYS A 684 -7.96 -39.97 6.80
N VAL A 685 -9.08 -40.04 7.52
CA VAL A 685 -9.49 -39.02 8.50
C VAL A 685 -8.60 -39.09 9.74
N ILE A 686 -8.28 -40.31 10.20
CA ILE A 686 -7.39 -40.54 11.34
C ILE A 686 -5.98 -40.04 11.02
N GLU A 687 -5.46 -40.37 9.84
CA GLU A 687 -4.13 -40.02 9.40
C GLU A 687 -3.98 -38.51 9.19
N ARG A 688 -4.95 -37.88 8.54
CA ARG A 688 -4.99 -36.43 8.35
C ARG A 688 -5.04 -35.68 9.69
N THR A 689 -5.94 -36.09 10.58
CA THR A 689 -6.10 -35.44 11.90
C THR A 689 -4.86 -35.62 12.77
N LEU A 690 -4.16 -36.77 12.67
CA LEU A 690 -2.90 -36.98 13.37
C LEU A 690 -1.77 -36.13 12.78
N LEU A 691 -1.68 -36.06 11.45
CA LEU A 691 -0.72 -35.19 10.74
C LEU A 691 -0.92 -33.74 11.15
N GLU A 692 -2.16 -33.26 11.21
CA GLU A 692 -2.51 -31.91 11.69
C GLU A 692 -1.99 -31.64 13.10
N GLY A 693 -2.03 -32.62 14.01
CA GLY A 693 -1.43 -32.52 15.35
C GLY A 693 0.08 -32.24 15.30
N PHE A 694 0.81 -32.87 14.38
CA PHE A 694 2.24 -32.61 14.16
C PHE A 694 2.51 -31.26 13.46
N THR A 695 1.48 -30.56 12.97
CA THR A 695 1.61 -29.22 12.36
C THR A 695 1.44 -28.06 13.34
N ASP A 696 1.10 -28.34 14.61
CA ASP A 696 0.82 -27.32 15.64
C ASP A 696 2.03 -26.41 15.88
N ARG A 697 1.81 -25.10 15.84
CA ARG A 697 2.87 -24.08 15.98
C ARG A 697 3.60 -24.14 17.32
N ASN A 698 2.93 -24.62 18.37
CA ASN A 698 3.48 -24.72 19.71
C ASN A 698 4.43 -25.91 19.89
N LEU A 699 4.60 -26.76 18.86
CA LEU A 699 5.60 -27.83 18.84
C LEU A 699 6.98 -27.31 18.40
N SER A 700 7.19 -26.01 18.20
CA SER A 700 8.47 -25.43 17.74
C SER A 700 9.48 -25.23 18.88
N PHE A 701 9.77 -26.28 19.64
CA PHE A 701 10.66 -26.22 20.81
C PHE A 701 12.12 -26.61 20.52
N ASP A 702 12.40 -27.30 19.41
CA ASP A 702 13.76 -27.56 18.92
C ASP A 702 13.81 -27.72 17.38
N ASP A 703 15.01 -27.73 16.79
CA ASP A 703 15.18 -27.82 15.33
C ASP A 703 14.63 -29.13 14.75
N ARG A 704 14.64 -30.21 15.55
CA ARG A 704 14.07 -31.52 15.18
C ARG A 704 12.55 -31.42 15.05
N SER A 705 11.88 -30.82 16.02
CA SER A 705 10.44 -30.68 16.05
C SER A 705 9.95 -29.72 14.97
N ILE A 706 10.72 -28.66 14.66
CA ILE A 706 10.46 -27.75 13.54
C ILE A 706 10.58 -28.48 12.19
N SER A 707 11.59 -29.35 12.05
CA SER A 707 11.81 -30.11 10.82
C SER A 707 10.75 -31.19 10.61
N ILE A 708 10.37 -31.93 11.66
CA ILE A 708 9.28 -32.91 11.62
C ILE A 708 7.93 -32.22 11.35
N MET A 709 7.69 -31.04 11.93
CA MET A 709 6.50 -30.23 11.66
C MET A 709 6.43 -29.76 10.20
N ARG A 710 7.56 -29.36 9.62
CA ARG A 710 7.64 -28.95 8.21
C ARG A 710 7.28 -30.12 7.29
N GLU A 711 7.78 -31.30 7.60
CA GLU A 711 7.50 -32.52 6.87
C GLU A 711 6.03 -32.95 7.01
N ALA A 712 5.45 -32.81 8.23
CA ALA A 712 4.03 -33.07 8.45
C ALA A 712 3.14 -32.13 7.62
N ARG A 713 3.52 -30.85 7.51
CA ARG A 713 2.83 -29.87 6.66
C ARG A 713 2.97 -30.19 5.17
N ALA A 714 4.12 -30.70 4.73
CA ALA A 714 4.32 -31.15 3.36
C ALA A 714 3.42 -32.36 3.04
N LYS A 715 3.41 -33.38 3.91
CA LYS A 715 2.52 -34.55 3.75
C LYS A 715 1.03 -34.20 3.83
N LEU A 716 0.66 -33.23 4.67
CA LEU A 716 -0.73 -32.75 4.74
C LEU A 716 -1.17 -32.03 3.45
N ARG A 717 -0.26 -31.30 2.79
CA ARG A 717 -0.54 -30.61 1.50
C ARG A 717 -0.70 -31.58 0.33
N LEU A 718 -0.13 -32.78 0.42
CA LEU A 718 -0.30 -33.83 -0.58
C LEU A 718 -1.66 -34.53 -0.49
N ILE A 719 -2.42 -34.31 0.60
CA ILE A 719 -3.80 -34.79 0.73
C ILE A 719 -4.73 -33.68 0.19
N LYS A 720 -5.04 -33.74 -1.11
CA LYS A 720 -5.85 -32.73 -1.78
C LYS A 720 -7.32 -32.82 -1.33
N PRO A 721 -8.10 -31.72 -1.37
CA PRO A 721 -9.55 -31.78 -1.18
C PRO A 721 -10.24 -32.69 -2.20
N GLU A 722 -9.63 -32.89 -3.38
CA GLU A 722 -10.08 -33.79 -4.45
C GLU A 722 -10.02 -35.28 -4.05
N ASP A 723 -9.15 -35.65 -3.09
CA ASP A 723 -8.98 -37.02 -2.60
C ASP A 723 -9.93 -37.35 -1.43
N MET A 724 -10.80 -36.39 -1.06
CA MET A 724 -11.72 -36.46 0.08
C MET A 724 -13.08 -35.96 -0.38
N ASP A 725 -14.14 -36.75 -0.21
CA ASP A 725 -15.49 -36.33 -0.62
C ASP A 725 -15.98 -35.18 0.29
N MET A 726 -15.72 -33.94 -0.15
CA MET A 726 -16.07 -32.72 0.57
C MET A 726 -17.59 -32.53 0.69
N GLU A 727 -18.36 -33.13 -0.22
CA GLU A 727 -19.82 -33.12 -0.19
C GLU A 727 -20.34 -34.04 0.91
N GLU A 728 -19.87 -35.30 0.94
CA GLU A 728 -20.16 -36.24 2.02
C GLU A 728 -19.73 -35.66 3.38
N TYR A 729 -18.58 -34.98 3.42
CA TYR A 729 -18.03 -34.32 4.59
C TYR A 729 -18.92 -33.18 5.12
N MET A 730 -19.35 -32.26 4.26
CA MET A 730 -20.17 -31.11 4.68
C MET A 730 -21.59 -31.53 5.07
N VAL A 731 -22.17 -32.50 4.36
CA VAL A 731 -23.46 -33.11 4.72
C VAL A 731 -23.36 -33.82 6.09
N CYS A 732 -22.27 -34.53 6.35
CA CYS A 732 -22.00 -35.12 7.67
C CYS A 732 -21.87 -34.04 8.74
N ALA A 733 -21.04 -33.00 8.52
CA ALA A 733 -20.78 -31.94 9.49
C ALA A 733 -22.07 -31.20 9.91
N LEU A 734 -22.94 -30.86 8.96
CA LEU A 734 -24.22 -30.19 9.25
C LEU A 734 -25.14 -31.08 10.12
N ASN A 735 -25.19 -32.38 9.86
CA ASN A 735 -25.95 -33.34 10.67
C ASN A 735 -25.42 -33.41 12.11
N TYR A 736 -24.10 -33.48 12.29
CA TYR A 736 -23.48 -33.46 13.62
C TYR A 736 -23.74 -32.15 14.37
N LEU A 737 -23.66 -30.99 13.71
CA LEU A 737 -23.93 -29.68 14.32
C LEU A 737 -25.40 -29.55 14.77
N ASN A 738 -26.34 -30.12 14.01
CA ASN A 738 -27.76 -30.15 14.39
C ASN A 738 -28.02 -30.99 15.64
N HIS A 739 -27.38 -32.15 15.77
CA HIS A 739 -27.45 -32.97 16.98
C HIS A 739 -26.75 -32.31 18.16
N ALA A 740 -25.54 -31.76 17.94
CA ALA A 740 -24.79 -31.07 18.97
C ALA A 740 -25.53 -29.85 19.52
N TYR A 741 -26.19 -29.06 18.68
CA TYR A 741 -27.00 -27.92 19.13
C TYR A 741 -28.15 -28.35 20.05
N LYS A 742 -28.85 -29.45 19.72
CA LYS A 742 -29.95 -29.99 20.54
C LYS A 742 -29.47 -30.57 21.87
N ASP A 743 -28.40 -31.36 21.84
CA ASP A 743 -27.83 -31.97 23.04
C ASP A 743 -27.21 -30.93 23.96
N ASN A 744 -26.56 -29.90 23.40
CA ASN A 744 -25.98 -28.79 24.15
C ASN A 744 -27.05 -28.01 24.92
N THR A 745 -28.20 -27.74 24.30
CA THR A 745 -29.34 -27.13 24.99
C THR A 745 -29.81 -27.98 26.18
N MET A 746 -29.85 -29.30 26.03
CA MET A 746 -30.24 -30.22 27.11
C MET A 746 -29.20 -30.29 28.23
N LEU A 747 -27.91 -30.15 27.91
CA LEU A 747 -26.82 -30.11 28.88
C LEU A 747 -26.72 -28.76 29.61
N LEU A 748 -26.90 -27.63 28.92
CA LEU A 748 -26.94 -26.30 29.52
C LEU A 748 -28.11 -26.15 30.50
N ARG A 749 -29.29 -26.68 30.16
CA ARG A 749 -30.45 -26.78 31.09
C ARG A 749 -30.14 -27.57 32.37
N ARG A 750 -29.14 -28.42 32.29
CA ARG A 750 -28.67 -29.29 33.36
C ARG A 750 -27.54 -28.61 34.16
N GLY A 751 -26.94 -27.53 33.69
CA GLY A 751 -25.96 -26.73 34.42
C GLY A 751 -25.03 -25.99 33.46
N GLU A 752 -24.75 -24.72 33.74
CA GLU A 752 -24.04 -23.81 32.83
C GLU A 752 -22.64 -24.30 32.43
N LYS A 753 -21.96 -25.07 33.28
CA LYS A 753 -20.63 -25.65 33.00
C LYS A 753 -20.67 -27.01 32.28
N ARG A 754 -21.86 -27.48 31.89
CA ARG A 754 -22.06 -28.80 31.26
C ARG A 754 -22.22 -28.75 29.74
N GLY A 755 -22.33 -27.56 29.17
CA GLY A 755 -22.42 -27.34 27.72
C GLY A 755 -21.48 -26.21 27.27
N VAL A 756 -21.33 -26.08 25.96
CA VAL A 756 -20.53 -25.04 25.30
C VAL A 756 -21.41 -23.83 25.00
N ASP A 757 -20.83 -22.68 24.68
CA ASP A 757 -21.57 -21.52 24.18
C ASP A 757 -22.48 -21.90 23.00
N GLN A 758 -23.79 -21.78 23.23
CA GLN A 758 -24.85 -22.13 22.28
C GLN A 758 -24.79 -21.26 21.02
N SER A 759 -24.41 -19.98 21.17
CA SER A 759 -24.35 -19.01 20.06
C SER A 759 -23.30 -19.42 19.02
N LEU A 760 -22.19 -20.00 19.49
CA LEU A 760 -21.09 -20.44 18.64
C LEU A 760 -21.45 -21.69 17.84
N ILE A 761 -22.21 -22.63 18.42
CA ILE A 761 -22.73 -23.80 17.67
C ILE A 761 -23.74 -23.33 16.61
N ALA A 762 -24.59 -22.36 16.96
CA ALA A 762 -25.57 -21.76 16.04
C ALA A 762 -24.87 -21.13 14.82
N LEU A 763 -23.78 -20.37 15.05
CA LEU A 763 -23.00 -19.71 14.01
C LEU A 763 -22.43 -20.70 12.99
N TYR A 764 -21.75 -21.76 13.46
CA TYR A 764 -21.16 -22.76 12.55
C TYR A 764 -22.23 -23.56 11.81
N ARG A 765 -23.34 -23.88 12.47
CA ARG A 765 -24.49 -24.51 11.81
C ARG A 765 -25.03 -23.65 10.67
N ARG A 766 -25.24 -22.34 10.90
CA ARG A 766 -25.70 -21.40 9.87
C ARG A 766 -24.73 -21.30 8.69
N ARG A 767 -23.42 -21.26 8.96
CA ARG A 767 -22.38 -21.22 7.92
C ARG A 767 -22.40 -22.47 7.03
N CYS A 768 -22.37 -23.67 7.64
CA CYS A 768 -22.45 -24.93 6.88
C CYS A 768 -23.76 -25.04 6.07
N LEU A 769 -24.88 -24.57 6.64
CA LEU A 769 -26.17 -24.56 5.94
C LEU A 769 -26.15 -23.68 4.70
N LYS A 770 -25.57 -22.48 4.80
CA LYS A 770 -25.49 -21.52 3.68
C LYS A 770 -24.59 -22.04 2.56
N GLU A 771 -23.45 -22.61 2.92
CA GLU A 771 -22.48 -23.16 1.96
C GLU A 771 -23.03 -24.38 1.20
N LEU A 772 -23.72 -25.30 1.89
CA LEU A 772 -24.41 -26.42 1.24
C LEU A 772 -25.55 -25.95 0.33
N ASN A 773 -26.27 -24.90 0.71
CA ASN A 773 -27.29 -24.30 -0.13
C ASN A 773 -26.71 -23.67 -1.41
N ASP A 774 -25.60 -22.94 -1.29
CA ASP A 774 -24.95 -22.30 -2.43
C ASP A 774 -24.34 -23.34 -3.39
N ASN A 775 -23.81 -24.44 -2.86
CA ASN A 775 -23.37 -25.59 -3.67
C ASN A 775 -24.55 -26.22 -4.43
N ALA A 776 -25.65 -26.53 -3.73
CA ALA A 776 -26.84 -27.09 -4.36
C ALA A 776 -27.43 -26.18 -5.45
N ALA A 777 -27.44 -24.87 -5.24
CA ALA A 777 -27.89 -23.90 -6.25
C ALA A 777 -26.95 -23.84 -7.47
N THR A 778 -25.65 -24.02 -7.28
CA THR A 778 -24.66 -24.05 -8.36
C THR A 778 -24.81 -25.31 -9.21
N LEU A 779 -24.94 -26.47 -8.55
CA LEU A 779 -25.21 -27.75 -9.18
C LEU A 779 -26.55 -27.74 -9.95
N PHE A 780 -27.58 -27.12 -9.39
CA PHE A 780 -28.89 -26.98 -10.04
C PHE A 780 -28.86 -26.09 -11.30
N ARG A 781 -28.00 -25.06 -11.34
CA ARG A 781 -27.82 -24.17 -12.50
C ARG A 781 -26.95 -24.73 -13.61
N SER A 782 -26.18 -25.78 -13.35
CA SER A 782 -25.27 -26.37 -14.34
C SER A 782 -25.99 -26.97 -15.56
N SER A 783 -27.30 -27.26 -15.44
CA SER A 783 -28.15 -27.94 -16.43
C SER A 783 -27.66 -29.33 -16.84
N GLU A 784 -26.64 -29.87 -16.17
CA GLU A 784 -26.20 -31.25 -16.32
C GLU A 784 -27.12 -32.18 -15.53
N VAL A 785 -27.65 -33.23 -16.16
CA VAL A 785 -28.64 -34.14 -15.53
C VAL A 785 -28.14 -34.70 -14.20
N ASN A 786 -26.84 -35.03 -14.11
CA ASN A 786 -26.22 -35.58 -12.89
C ASN A 786 -26.05 -34.51 -11.81
N GLY A 787 -25.50 -33.33 -12.16
CA GLY A 787 -25.32 -32.24 -11.20
C GLY A 787 -26.66 -31.72 -10.65
N VAL A 788 -27.69 -31.62 -11.50
CA VAL A 788 -29.04 -31.23 -11.06
C VAL A 788 -29.62 -32.25 -10.07
N GLU A 789 -29.42 -33.55 -10.31
CA GLU A 789 -29.87 -34.60 -9.38
C GLU A 789 -29.15 -34.52 -8.03
N GLU A 790 -27.84 -34.30 -8.06
CA GLU A 790 -26.99 -34.14 -6.88
C GLU A 790 -27.38 -32.90 -6.05
N GLY A 791 -27.60 -31.75 -6.70
CA GLY A 791 -28.10 -30.54 -6.04
C GLY A 791 -29.47 -30.75 -5.38
N VAL A 792 -30.38 -31.51 -6.02
CA VAL A 792 -31.68 -31.87 -5.44
C VAL A 792 -31.53 -32.82 -4.25
N ILE A 793 -30.56 -33.74 -4.28
CA ILE A 793 -30.23 -34.63 -3.15
C ILE A 793 -29.73 -33.80 -1.95
N ILE A 794 -28.79 -32.87 -2.14
CA ILE A 794 -28.29 -31.99 -1.07
C ILE A 794 -29.43 -31.20 -0.42
N MET A 795 -30.34 -30.63 -1.24
CA MET A 795 -31.49 -29.89 -0.75
C MET A 795 -32.41 -30.76 0.12
N ASN A 796 -32.74 -31.96 -0.36
CA ASN A 796 -33.67 -32.85 0.32
C ASN A 796 -33.09 -33.54 1.56
N GLU A 797 -31.80 -33.89 1.54
CA GLU A 797 -31.17 -34.66 2.61
C GLU A 797 -30.51 -33.80 3.69
N ALA A 798 -30.11 -32.56 3.39
CA ALA A 798 -29.35 -31.72 4.32
C ALA A 798 -29.99 -30.34 4.58
N VAL A 799 -30.24 -29.54 3.53
CA VAL A 799 -30.65 -28.12 3.69
C VAL A 799 -32.08 -28.00 4.24
N ILE A 800 -33.06 -28.62 3.57
CA ILE A 800 -34.48 -28.58 3.96
C ILE A 800 -34.68 -29.17 5.37
N PRO A 801 -34.12 -30.35 5.72
CA PRO A 801 -34.16 -30.88 7.07
C PRO A 801 -33.61 -29.93 8.15
N CYS A 802 -32.50 -29.25 7.88
CA CYS A 802 -31.91 -28.31 8.83
C CYS A 802 -32.81 -27.08 9.04
N MET A 803 -33.37 -26.52 7.97
CA MET A 803 -34.33 -25.40 8.05
C MET A 803 -35.58 -25.77 8.88
N HIS A 804 -36.12 -26.97 8.71
CA HIS A 804 -37.24 -27.47 9.52
C HIS A 804 -36.91 -27.57 11.00
N LEU A 805 -35.67 -27.96 11.33
CA LEU A 805 -35.22 -28.05 12.72
C LEU A 805 -34.99 -26.67 13.36
N MET A 806 -34.53 -25.71 12.58
CA MET A 806 -34.37 -24.32 13.00
C MET A 806 -35.73 -23.63 13.21
N SER A 807 -36.76 -24.01 12.45
CA SER A 807 -38.12 -23.43 12.50
C SER A 807 -38.97 -23.79 13.73
N ARG A 808 -38.43 -24.52 14.71
CA ARG A 808 -39.22 -24.94 15.88
C ARG A 808 -39.44 -23.77 16.85
N PRO A 809 -40.69 -23.45 17.24
CA PRO A 809 -41.09 -22.16 17.82
C PRO A 809 -40.44 -21.81 19.17
N ASP A 810 -39.88 -22.79 19.88
CA ASP A 810 -39.31 -22.55 21.22
C ASP A 810 -37.88 -21.97 21.19
N MET A 811 -37.17 -21.96 20.05
CA MET A 811 -35.70 -21.74 20.01
C MET A 811 -35.19 -20.99 18.76
N ILE A 812 -35.98 -20.09 18.18
CA ILE A 812 -35.59 -19.34 16.97
C ILE A 812 -34.83 -18.07 17.34
N SER A 813 -33.59 -17.95 16.88
CA SER A 813 -32.85 -16.68 16.90
C SER A 813 -33.17 -15.85 15.65
N GLN A 814 -33.08 -14.51 15.75
CA GLN A 814 -33.30 -13.62 14.60
C GLN A 814 -32.33 -13.96 13.44
N GLU A 815 -31.06 -14.26 13.76
CA GLU A 815 -30.06 -14.65 12.76
C GLU A 815 -30.38 -15.98 12.06
N ASP A 816 -31.03 -16.92 12.76
CA ASP A 816 -31.52 -18.16 12.15
C ASP A 816 -32.70 -17.87 11.20
N LEU A 817 -33.61 -16.94 11.54
CA LEU A 817 -34.70 -16.49 10.65
C LEU A 817 -34.15 -15.81 9.40
N ASP A 818 -33.22 -14.87 9.57
CA ASP A 818 -32.66 -14.10 8.46
C ASP A 818 -31.93 -15.03 7.47
N THR A 819 -31.21 -16.03 7.98
CA THR A 819 -30.53 -17.03 7.14
C THR A 819 -31.53 -17.89 6.38
N MET A 820 -32.61 -18.32 7.03
CA MET A 820 -33.65 -19.10 6.39
C MET A 820 -34.42 -18.32 5.34
N GLU A 821 -34.70 -17.04 5.60
CA GLU A 821 -35.41 -16.17 4.67
C GLU A 821 -34.55 -15.82 3.45
N ALA A 822 -33.24 -15.68 3.65
CA ALA A 822 -32.29 -15.55 2.55
C ALA A 822 -32.31 -16.78 1.63
N ILE A 823 -32.34 -18.00 2.20
CA ILE A 823 -32.45 -19.25 1.43
C ILE A 823 -33.79 -19.31 0.67
N ARG A 824 -34.91 -18.97 1.32
CA ARG A 824 -36.23 -18.92 0.66
C ARG A 824 -36.26 -17.94 -0.50
N SER A 825 -35.78 -16.73 -0.27
CA SER A 825 -35.71 -15.68 -1.29
C SER A 825 -34.87 -16.11 -2.48
N HIS A 826 -33.73 -16.78 -2.22
CA HIS A 826 -32.83 -17.30 -3.25
C HIS A 826 -33.51 -18.36 -4.14
N TRP A 827 -34.26 -19.29 -3.56
CA TRP A 827 -34.96 -20.31 -4.37
C TRP A 827 -36.24 -19.78 -5.02
N CYS A 828 -36.91 -18.78 -4.42
CA CYS A 828 -38.05 -18.10 -5.03
C CYS A 828 -37.67 -17.30 -6.28
N SER A 829 -36.48 -16.71 -6.36
CA SER A 829 -36.08 -15.95 -7.55
C SER A 829 -36.01 -16.80 -8.81
N TYR A 830 -35.85 -18.13 -8.69
CA TYR A 830 -35.88 -19.04 -9.84
C TYR A 830 -37.28 -19.18 -10.47
N LEU A 831 -38.35 -18.74 -9.80
CA LEU A 831 -39.69 -18.67 -10.39
C LEU A 831 -39.83 -17.51 -11.40
N GLU A 832 -38.94 -16.51 -11.33
CA GLU A 832 -38.92 -15.35 -12.22
C GLU A 832 -37.97 -15.53 -13.41
N VAL A 833 -37.24 -16.66 -13.47
CA VAL A 833 -36.25 -16.98 -14.50
C VAL A 833 -36.84 -18.00 -15.48
N ASP A 834 -36.62 -17.79 -16.78
CA ASP A 834 -36.98 -18.76 -17.83
C ASP A 834 -36.10 -20.01 -17.71
N LEU A 835 -36.61 -21.03 -16.99
CA LEU A 835 -35.97 -22.34 -16.81
C LEU A 835 -36.51 -23.38 -17.79
N ASP A 836 -35.69 -24.36 -18.17
CA ASP A 836 -36.13 -25.53 -18.95
C ASP A 836 -37.23 -26.31 -18.23
N ASP A 837 -38.18 -26.89 -18.97
CA ASP A 837 -39.34 -27.63 -18.44
C ASP A 837 -38.96 -28.71 -17.42
N SER A 838 -37.79 -29.35 -17.61
CA SER A 838 -37.27 -30.38 -16.69
C SER A 838 -36.75 -29.82 -15.36
N LEU A 839 -36.17 -28.62 -15.37
CA LEU A 839 -35.69 -27.91 -14.18
C LEU A 839 -36.87 -27.29 -13.43
N GLN A 840 -37.85 -26.74 -14.14
CA GLN A 840 -39.09 -26.25 -13.53
C GLN A 840 -39.84 -27.35 -12.78
N LEU A 841 -39.87 -28.57 -13.34
CA LEU A 841 -40.48 -29.73 -12.68
C LEU A 841 -39.75 -30.07 -11.38
N LYS A 842 -38.41 -30.20 -11.41
CA LYS A 842 -37.60 -30.51 -10.21
C LYS A 842 -37.65 -29.40 -9.15
N LEU A 843 -37.66 -28.12 -9.56
CA LEU A 843 -37.85 -27.00 -8.65
C LEU A 843 -39.23 -27.07 -7.96
N GLY A 844 -40.26 -27.39 -8.72
CA GLY A 844 -41.63 -27.56 -8.21
C GLY A 844 -41.78 -28.69 -7.19
N GLU A 845 -40.90 -29.70 -7.20
CA GLU A 845 -40.94 -30.84 -6.27
C GLU A 845 -40.46 -30.50 -4.85
N PHE A 846 -39.45 -29.64 -4.69
CA PHE A 846 -38.88 -29.34 -3.37
C PHE A 846 -39.15 -27.90 -2.87
N LEU A 847 -39.41 -26.94 -3.76
CA LEU A 847 -39.64 -25.53 -3.40
C LEU A 847 -40.77 -25.35 -2.36
N PRO A 848 -41.92 -26.05 -2.45
CA PRO A 848 -42.96 -25.95 -1.41
C PRO A 848 -42.45 -26.30 0.00
N ARG A 849 -41.48 -27.22 0.12
CA ARG A 849 -40.89 -27.67 1.39
C ARG A 849 -39.84 -26.70 1.92
N VAL A 850 -39.24 -25.88 1.05
CA VAL A 850 -38.36 -24.76 1.45
C VAL A 850 -39.19 -23.62 2.03
N LEU A 851 -40.38 -23.38 1.47
CA LEU A 851 -41.28 -22.29 1.87
C LEU A 851 -42.11 -22.63 3.12
N ASP A 852 -42.66 -23.84 3.19
CA ASP A 852 -43.45 -24.30 4.34
C ASP A 852 -42.70 -25.37 5.15
N CYS A 853 -41.98 -24.92 6.19
CA CYS A 853 -41.26 -25.81 7.10
C CYS A 853 -42.13 -26.40 8.23
N SER A 854 -43.47 -26.24 8.19
CA SER A 854 -44.35 -26.47 9.34
C SER A 854 -45.08 -27.82 9.36
N THR A 855 -45.08 -28.58 8.26
CA THR A 855 -46.01 -29.70 8.06
C THR A 855 -45.40 -31.10 8.04
N GLU A 856 -44.09 -31.27 7.83
CA GLU A 856 -43.42 -32.58 7.85
C GLU A 856 -42.55 -32.81 9.11
N ARG A 857 -42.75 -33.97 9.75
CA ARG A 857 -41.96 -34.39 10.92
C ARG A 857 -40.61 -34.93 10.45
N VAL A 858 -39.69 -34.03 10.10
CA VAL A 858 -38.36 -34.44 9.62
C VAL A 858 -37.58 -35.14 10.75
N VAL A 859 -37.22 -36.40 10.51
CA VAL A 859 -36.34 -37.21 11.35
C VAL A 859 -34.93 -37.07 10.79
N LEU A 860 -33.98 -36.62 11.60
CA LEU A 860 -32.56 -36.62 11.23
C LEU A 860 -32.16 -38.05 10.89
N LYS A 861 -31.35 -38.26 9.83
CA LYS A 861 -30.65 -39.55 9.64
C LYS A 861 -29.92 -39.85 10.96
N ASP A 862 -30.07 -41.07 11.48
CA ASP A 862 -29.46 -41.44 12.76
C ASP A 862 -27.94 -41.21 12.66
N PRO A 863 -27.32 -40.50 13.61
CA PRO A 863 -25.87 -40.40 13.63
C PRO A 863 -25.30 -41.82 13.81
N PRO A 864 -24.11 -42.14 13.27
CA PRO A 864 -23.44 -43.41 13.53
C PRO A 864 -23.46 -43.71 15.03
N THR A 865 -23.94 -44.90 15.40
CA THR A 865 -24.43 -45.21 16.76
C THR A 865 -23.37 -44.98 17.85
N VAL A 866 -23.72 -44.15 18.84
CA VAL A 866 -22.89 -43.83 20.00
C VAL A 866 -23.49 -44.44 21.28
N ARG A 867 -22.70 -45.16 22.07
CA ARG A 867 -23.05 -45.54 23.45
C ARG A 867 -22.22 -44.75 24.47
N SER A 868 -22.67 -43.57 24.91
CA SER A 868 -22.35 -43.07 26.26
C SER A 868 -23.17 -41.83 26.66
N LYS A 869 -23.56 -41.77 27.94
CA LYS A 869 -24.44 -40.74 28.56
C LYS A 869 -23.67 -39.63 29.31
N VAL A 870 -22.47 -39.24 28.86
CA VAL A 870 -21.59 -38.34 29.65
C VAL A 870 -21.48 -36.94 29.03
N PRO A 871 -21.72 -35.84 29.79
CA PRO A 871 -21.70 -34.45 29.30
C PRO A 871 -20.37 -33.96 28.71
N HIS A 872 -19.23 -34.46 29.19
CA HIS A 872 -17.90 -33.96 28.83
C HIS A 872 -17.44 -34.35 27.41
N ASP A 873 -18.10 -35.32 26.81
CA ASP A 873 -17.86 -35.78 25.44
C ASP A 873 -18.31 -34.75 24.40
N LEU A 874 -19.35 -33.96 24.71
CA LEU A 874 -19.90 -32.95 23.78
C LEU A 874 -18.92 -31.79 23.53
N CYS A 875 -18.14 -31.38 24.53
CA CYS A 875 -17.15 -30.31 24.40
C CYS A 875 -16.00 -30.70 23.45
N SER A 876 -15.53 -31.94 23.52
CA SER A 876 -14.46 -32.46 22.66
C SER A 876 -14.94 -32.66 21.22
N ARG A 877 -16.21 -33.10 21.05
CA ARG A 877 -16.88 -33.20 19.73
C ARG A 877 -17.04 -31.84 19.04
N LEU A 878 -17.33 -30.78 19.80
CA LEU A 878 -17.48 -29.42 19.27
C LEU A 878 -16.14 -28.75 18.92
N ALA A 879 -15.06 -29.06 19.64
CA ALA A 879 -13.71 -28.60 19.29
C ALA A 879 -13.25 -29.16 17.94
N LEU A 880 -13.61 -30.41 17.64
CA LEU A 880 -13.34 -31.08 16.37
C LEU A 880 -14.09 -30.45 15.19
N LEU A 881 -15.40 -30.27 15.30
CA LEU A 881 -16.22 -29.62 14.27
C LEU A 881 -15.73 -28.20 13.96
N ARG A 882 -15.22 -27.46 14.96
CA ARG A 882 -14.64 -26.12 14.78
C ARG A 882 -13.31 -26.13 14.02
N LEU A 883 -12.46 -27.12 14.25
CA LEU A 883 -11.21 -27.27 13.51
C LEU A 883 -11.50 -27.62 12.05
N MET A 884 -12.47 -28.51 11.86
CA MET A 884 -12.93 -29.08 10.60
C MET A 884 -13.62 -28.07 9.67
N VAL A 885 -14.49 -27.18 10.19
CA VAL A 885 -15.10 -26.09 9.40
C VAL A 885 -14.08 -24.99 9.03
N ARG A 886 -12.93 -24.96 9.72
CA ARG A 886 -11.84 -24.02 9.42
C ARG A 886 -10.95 -24.45 8.25
N THR A 887 -11.01 -25.72 7.87
CA THR A 887 -10.09 -26.35 6.90
C THR A 887 -10.71 -26.59 5.52
N GLY A 888 -12.01 -26.34 5.34
CA GLY A 888 -12.65 -26.19 4.02
C GLY A 888 -12.72 -24.70 3.68
N THR A 889 -11.91 -24.26 2.72
CA THR A 889 -11.83 -22.93 2.08
C THR A 889 -12.78 -21.83 2.59
N LEU A 890 -12.31 -21.00 3.55
CA LEU A 890 -12.84 -19.66 3.78
C LEU A 890 -11.71 -18.73 4.25
N ALA A 891 -11.12 -18.00 3.30
CA ALA A 891 -10.38 -16.77 3.54
C ALA A 891 -11.36 -15.58 3.55
N ASP A 892 -11.01 -14.54 4.29
CA ASP A 892 -11.72 -13.27 4.49
C ASP A 892 -13.03 -13.31 5.30
N ASP A 893 -12.86 -13.06 6.60
CA ASP A 893 -13.53 -11.94 7.27
C ASP A 893 -12.90 -11.76 8.66
N ARG A 894 -11.90 -10.86 8.73
CA ARG A 894 -11.60 -10.02 9.90
C ARG A 894 -10.53 -8.97 9.60
#